data_AF-A0A3M1CUL4-F1
#
_entry.id   AF-A0A3M1CUL4-F1
#
_cell.length_a   1.000
_cell.length_b   1.000
_cell.length_c   1.000
_cell.angle_alpha   90.00
_cell.angle_beta   90.00
_cell.angle_gamma   90.00
#
_symmetry.space_group_name_H-M   'P 1'
#
loop_
_entity.id
_entity.type
_entity.pdbx_description
1 polymer ?
#
loop_
_entity_poly.entity_id
_entity_poly.type
_entity_poly.pdbx_seq_one_letter_code
_entity_poly.pdbx_strand_id
1 'polypeptide(L)'
;MRTSCLRGPGPRAPRSLRRVHGEASPRRAPTGAAGAQADSAMSAHQRRISARQHPAPTWGTPPPPSSPGSGGRVAGANVRPPRNPRQPGGPCMHSVRPALRAHPVLVLLTLATAACNGDKPGTDSGSIGDAGDTGCGCPEPITFYADLDADGYGDPNNAVEACTAPTGYVGNAADCDDADGHVHPDADEACNGIDDDCDAEIDEDPADGSTWYADADGDGYGDPDAPVVSCDEPSDAVSNDADCNDSDDAVYPGAPELCDGIQNDCDAGWTSDAGTATWFGSDGTVTDLSATFAAGADGAPATWSSADSGLLRVCEGTWYVNLELTGDDVEVEGIDDPVLDGGTAGRVLRLDAASTASIHDIAFQRGDSAWRGGCIHASGGVLAVERVTMAACTATAAGGGLSVQDLAEFSVTDSIFTGNQSADDGGAIGIDSVDAVSMSATIFEDNSGEGYGGALWAQDVVSLSADGLTVTENTSDSAGGAFALEGVGATISGSSFTGNVGRGGGAIWINDGTALTVTGSTFEGNSGTTGGALHCSASATNSLVVTDTTLVANDASDQGGAIYANYGSSSACGSVSVSDSVIEENHATNYGGGVSDFATSSVYERVEVLDNSTSRGIGGMYLRGTDKTISDSRVSGNSSGEVAAIYLDQDDTTLTLENTEVSYNTGGSYYGTVHITRGTVLCVGDTSVDTYGIWGNTAPYGNGVYVAEPGTFIATDCDMGDGVAVDDNAGPDIYMMHNGSTWSFGQDATFTCDGATGVCS
;
A
#
# COMPACT_ATOMS: atom_id res chain seq x y z
N MET A 1 -7.86 28.06 -21.33
CA MET A 1 -8.39 28.46 -22.67
C MET A 1 -7.97 27.44 -23.73
N ARG A 2 -8.83 26.49 -24.08
CA ARG A 2 -9.32 26.25 -25.46
C ARG A 2 -10.30 25.08 -25.42
N THR A 3 -11.49 25.41 -25.88
CA THR A 3 -12.71 24.63 -26.06
C THR A 3 -12.65 23.78 -27.33
N SER A 4 -13.24 22.59 -27.28
CA SER A 4 -14.04 22.06 -28.40
C SER A 4 -14.94 20.91 -27.93
N CYS A 5 -16.25 21.12 -28.07
CA CYS A 5 -17.34 20.19 -27.81
C CYS A 5 -17.52 19.14 -28.93
N LEU A 6 -18.12 18.00 -28.58
CA LEU A 6 -19.35 17.39 -29.17
C LEU A 6 -19.25 15.86 -29.39
N ARG A 7 -20.00 15.11 -28.57
CA ARG A 7 -21.08 14.14 -28.91
C ARG A 7 -21.08 12.94 -27.97
N GLY A 8 -22.15 12.82 -27.17
CA GLY A 8 -22.48 11.60 -26.43
C GLY A 8 -23.22 10.57 -27.29
N PRO A 9 -23.46 9.37 -26.75
CA PRO A 9 -24.56 8.50 -27.15
C PRO A 9 -25.57 8.31 -26.01
N GLY A 10 -26.86 8.37 -26.36
CA GLY A 10 -27.98 8.17 -25.45
C GLY A 10 -28.24 6.71 -25.07
N PRO A 11 -29.30 6.47 -24.27
CA PRO A 11 -29.50 5.25 -23.49
C PRO A 11 -29.94 4.06 -24.34
N ARG A 12 -29.46 2.86 -23.96
CA ARG A 12 -29.89 1.58 -24.54
C ARG A 12 -31.13 1.07 -23.80
N ALA A 13 -32.23 0.92 -24.52
CA ALA A 13 -33.42 0.21 -24.06
C ALA A 13 -33.15 -1.31 -23.96
N PRO A 14 -33.67 -2.00 -22.93
CA PRO A 14 -33.57 -3.45 -22.82
C PRO A 14 -34.57 -4.17 -23.73
N ARG A 15 -34.11 -5.28 -24.33
CA ARG A 15 -34.89 -6.17 -25.18
C ARG A 15 -35.79 -7.06 -24.32
N SER A 16 -37.09 -7.04 -24.62
CA SER A 16 -38.08 -7.97 -24.07
C SER A 16 -37.86 -9.41 -24.56
N LEU A 17 -37.69 -10.33 -23.62
CA LEU A 17 -37.80 -11.77 -23.87
C LEU A 17 -39.14 -12.26 -23.29
N ARG A 18 -40.14 -12.35 -24.16
CA ARG A 18 -41.35 -13.16 -23.95
C ARG A 18 -40.94 -14.62 -23.78
N ARG A 19 -41.30 -15.26 -22.66
CA ARG A 19 -41.49 -16.72 -22.61
C ARG A 19 -42.87 -17.06 -22.07
N VAL A 20 -43.49 -18.00 -22.79
CA VAL A 20 -44.89 -18.41 -22.75
C VAL A 20 -45.08 -19.47 -21.66
N HIS A 21 -46.19 -19.36 -20.92
CA HIS A 21 -46.72 -20.35 -19.98
C HIS A 21 -46.88 -21.75 -20.58
N GLY A 22 -46.62 -22.76 -19.77
CA GLY A 22 -47.10 -24.13 -19.96
C GLY A 22 -47.56 -24.71 -18.63
N GLU A 23 -48.87 -24.77 -18.43
CA GLU A 23 -49.54 -25.46 -17.33
C GLU A 23 -49.24 -26.97 -17.33
N ALA A 24 -49.12 -27.57 -16.13
CA ALA A 24 -49.82 -28.81 -15.78
C ALA A 24 -49.60 -29.18 -14.30
N SER A 25 -50.68 -29.10 -13.52
CA SER A 25 -50.85 -29.85 -12.27
C SER A 25 -51.62 -31.16 -12.59
N PRO A 26 -51.51 -32.24 -11.77
CA PRO A 26 -52.64 -32.45 -10.86
C PRO A 26 -52.32 -33.11 -9.50
N ARG A 27 -52.95 -32.52 -8.45
CA ARG A 27 -53.66 -33.11 -7.29
C ARG A 27 -53.33 -34.54 -6.81
N ARG A 28 -52.99 -34.67 -5.51
CA ARG A 28 -53.78 -35.41 -4.49
C ARG A 28 -53.32 -35.09 -3.05
N ALA A 29 -54.29 -35.12 -2.14
CA ALA A 29 -54.28 -34.60 -0.76
C ALA A 29 -54.18 -35.73 0.31
N PRO A 30 -54.55 -35.55 1.60
CA PRO A 30 -53.59 -35.39 2.72
C PRO A 30 -53.82 -36.35 3.92
N THR A 31 -52.88 -36.41 4.86
CA THR A 31 -53.03 -36.90 6.25
C THR A 31 -51.85 -36.35 7.05
N GLY A 32 -51.90 -35.79 8.26
CA GLY A 32 -52.93 -35.54 9.26
C GLY A 32 -52.22 -35.27 10.61
N ALA A 33 -52.78 -34.37 11.43
CA ALA A 33 -52.68 -34.22 12.90
C ALA A 33 -51.27 -34.06 13.54
N ALA A 34 -50.91 -33.01 14.28
CA ALA A 34 -51.50 -32.29 15.43
C ALA A 34 -50.69 -32.53 16.73
N GLY A 35 -50.46 -31.45 17.48
CA GLY A 35 -50.07 -31.42 18.90
C GLY A 35 -48.62 -31.02 19.17
N ALA A 36 -48.25 -30.17 20.13
CA ALA A 36 -48.87 -29.12 20.95
C ALA A 36 -47.78 -28.65 21.93
N GLN A 37 -47.79 -27.35 22.27
CA GLN A 37 -47.38 -26.71 23.55
C GLN A 37 -45.91 -26.89 24.05
N ALA A 38 -45.11 -25.82 24.11
CA ALA A 38 -45.08 -24.76 25.14
C ALA A 38 -44.44 -25.20 26.47
N ASP A 39 -43.28 -24.62 26.81
CA ASP A 39 -43.07 -23.74 27.97
C ASP A 39 -41.61 -23.73 28.50
N SER A 40 -41.06 -22.51 28.49
CA SER A 40 -40.35 -21.80 29.57
C SER A 40 -39.09 -22.36 30.27
N ALA A 41 -38.06 -21.51 30.21
CA ALA A 41 -37.29 -20.93 31.33
C ALA A 41 -36.13 -21.69 32.01
N MET A 42 -34.97 -21.03 31.91
CA MET A 42 -33.93 -20.76 32.94
C MET A 42 -33.28 -21.92 33.70
N SER A 43 -31.96 -22.07 33.52
CA SER A 43 -30.95 -21.69 34.52
C SER A 43 -29.56 -22.21 34.13
N ALA A 44 -28.56 -21.34 34.31
CA ALA A 44 -27.15 -21.68 34.36
C ALA A 44 -26.86 -22.81 35.36
N HIS A 45 -25.86 -23.66 35.07
CA HIS A 45 -24.54 -23.68 35.71
C HIS A 45 -23.77 -24.97 35.34
N GLN A 46 -22.43 -24.87 35.38
CA GLN A 46 -21.43 -25.94 35.49
C GLN A 46 -20.81 -26.53 34.20
N ARG A 47 -19.60 -26.00 33.95
CA ARG A 47 -18.46 -26.67 33.32
C ARG A 47 -18.37 -28.15 33.73
N ARG A 48 -18.35 -29.03 32.72
CA ARG A 48 -17.72 -30.35 32.82
C ARG A 48 -16.93 -30.63 31.56
N ILE A 49 -15.62 -30.70 31.76
CA ILE A 49 -14.65 -31.35 30.89
C ILE A 49 -15.15 -32.77 30.61
N SER A 50 -15.32 -33.11 29.33
CA SER A 50 -15.51 -34.48 28.87
C SER A 50 -14.72 -34.66 27.58
N ALA A 51 -13.51 -35.19 27.73
CA ALA A 51 -12.77 -35.81 26.64
C ALA A 51 -13.65 -36.87 25.97
N ARG A 52 -13.94 -36.69 24.68
CA ARG A 52 -14.41 -37.77 23.81
C ARG A 52 -13.36 -37.99 22.72
N GLN A 53 -12.66 -39.10 22.87
CA GLN A 53 -11.93 -39.76 21.81
C GLN A 53 -12.91 -40.18 20.71
N HIS A 54 -12.62 -39.81 19.47
CA HIS A 54 -13.01 -40.59 18.29
C HIS A 54 -11.85 -40.61 17.28
N PRO A 55 -11.72 -41.69 16.49
CA PRO A 55 -10.44 -42.17 15.96
C PRO A 55 -10.06 -41.57 14.62
N ALA A 56 -8.75 -41.57 14.35
CA ALA A 56 -8.12 -41.18 13.09
C ALA A 56 -8.56 -42.03 11.90
N PRO A 57 -8.71 -41.44 10.69
CA PRO A 57 -8.68 -42.17 9.43
C PRO A 57 -7.25 -42.22 8.87
N THR A 58 -6.74 -43.43 8.68
CA THR A 58 -5.51 -43.73 7.94
C THR A 58 -5.77 -43.83 6.43
N TRP A 59 -5.12 -42.98 5.63
CA TRP A 59 -4.76 -43.18 4.21
C TRP A 59 -3.50 -42.33 4.01
N GLY A 60 -2.32 -42.82 3.67
CA GLY A 60 -1.95 -43.59 2.49
C GLY A 60 -0.80 -42.79 1.83
N THR A 61 0.43 -43.26 1.98
CA THR A 61 1.66 -42.61 1.48
C THR A 61 1.69 -42.51 -0.05
N PRO A 62 2.09 -41.38 -0.65
CA PRO A 62 2.38 -41.30 -2.09
C PRO A 62 3.82 -41.77 -2.40
N PRO A 63 4.08 -42.35 -3.59
CA PRO A 63 5.42 -42.78 -4.01
C PRO A 63 6.24 -41.61 -4.62
N PRO A 64 7.58 -41.73 -4.71
CA PRO A 64 8.45 -40.66 -5.19
C PRO A 64 8.44 -40.52 -6.73
N PRO A 65 8.89 -39.38 -7.28
CA PRO A 65 8.75 -39.08 -8.70
C PRO A 65 9.80 -39.80 -9.56
N SER A 66 9.38 -40.09 -10.80
CA SER A 66 10.26 -40.52 -11.89
C SER A 66 10.16 -39.51 -13.03
N SER A 67 11.30 -39.11 -13.56
CA SER A 67 11.49 -38.34 -14.80
C SER A 67 12.31 -39.21 -15.78
N PRO A 68 12.50 -38.85 -17.07
CA PRO A 68 11.75 -37.96 -17.96
C PRO A 68 11.36 -38.66 -19.30
N GLY A 69 10.43 -38.07 -20.07
CA GLY A 69 9.98 -38.64 -21.36
C GLY A 69 9.46 -37.62 -22.36
N SER A 70 10.41 -37.09 -23.14
CA SER A 70 10.32 -36.54 -24.51
C SER A 70 8.96 -36.43 -25.24
N GLY A 71 8.74 -35.24 -25.81
CA GLY A 71 8.41 -35.10 -27.23
C GLY A 71 7.05 -34.50 -27.58
N GLY A 72 7.05 -33.36 -28.29
CA GLY A 72 5.88 -32.90 -29.05
C GLY A 72 5.81 -31.41 -29.35
N ARG A 73 6.60 -30.95 -30.33
CA ARG A 73 6.46 -29.63 -30.99
C ARG A 73 5.11 -29.51 -31.71
N VAL A 74 4.53 -28.30 -31.82
CA VAL A 74 4.24 -27.56 -33.08
C VAL A 74 3.72 -26.13 -32.79
N ALA A 75 4.40 -25.15 -33.41
CA ALA A 75 4.02 -23.83 -33.96
C ALA A 75 2.88 -22.99 -33.33
N GLY A 76 2.95 -21.66 -33.22
CA GLY A 76 3.89 -20.65 -33.75
C GLY A 76 3.19 -19.28 -33.88
N ALA A 77 4.01 -18.21 -33.89
CA ALA A 77 3.67 -16.80 -34.22
C ALA A 77 2.77 -16.06 -33.21
N ASN A 78 2.91 -14.77 -32.90
CA ASN A 78 3.79 -13.68 -33.32
C ASN A 78 3.43 -12.53 -32.36
N VAL A 79 4.37 -12.01 -31.56
CA VAL A 79 4.25 -10.63 -31.03
C VAL A 79 5.60 -9.96 -31.17
N ARG A 80 5.61 -8.87 -31.93
CA ARG A 80 6.74 -7.96 -32.13
C ARG A 80 6.89 -7.08 -30.87
N PRO A 81 8.11 -6.73 -30.42
CA PRO A 81 8.28 -5.59 -29.54
C PRO A 81 8.24 -4.27 -30.34
N PRO A 82 7.76 -3.17 -29.74
CA PRO A 82 7.64 -1.88 -30.40
C PRO A 82 8.99 -1.17 -30.58
N ARG A 83 8.95 -0.19 -31.46
CA ARG A 83 10.07 0.56 -32.03
C ARG A 83 10.63 1.58 -31.05
N ASN A 84 11.97 1.60 -30.98
CA ASN A 84 12.89 2.72 -30.77
C ASN A 84 12.26 4.14 -30.75
N PRO A 85 12.42 4.93 -29.67
CA PRO A 85 12.28 6.36 -29.75
C PRO A 85 13.57 7.01 -30.27
N ARG A 86 13.36 8.02 -31.07
CA ARG A 86 14.36 8.80 -31.81
C ARG A 86 15.15 9.70 -30.85
N GLN A 87 16.43 9.85 -31.19
CA GLN A 87 17.28 10.96 -30.77
C GLN A 87 16.59 12.33 -31.01
N PRO A 88 16.74 13.29 -30.09
CA PRO A 88 16.68 14.71 -30.41
C PRO A 88 18.08 15.21 -30.76
N GLY A 89 18.18 15.91 -31.89
CA GLY A 89 19.40 16.56 -32.36
C GLY A 89 19.86 17.69 -31.43
N GLY A 90 21.18 17.91 -31.41
CA GLY A 90 21.80 18.97 -30.63
C GLY A 90 21.58 20.37 -31.18
N PRO A 91 22.06 21.38 -30.43
CA PRO A 91 22.43 22.67 -30.98
C PRO A 91 23.92 23.00 -30.81
N CYS A 92 24.40 23.64 -31.86
CA CYS A 92 25.64 24.38 -32.12
C CYS A 92 26.57 24.77 -30.94
N MET A 93 27.84 24.44 -31.16
CA MET A 93 29.04 24.98 -30.52
C MET A 93 29.09 26.52 -30.44
N HIS A 94 29.57 27.03 -29.31
CA HIS A 94 30.55 28.12 -29.22
C HIS A 94 31.40 27.88 -27.96
N SER A 95 32.66 27.49 -28.13
CA SER A 95 33.71 27.70 -27.12
C SER A 95 35.07 27.63 -27.79
N VAL A 96 35.90 28.59 -27.41
CA VAL A 96 37.21 28.97 -27.96
C VAL A 96 38.28 28.00 -27.47
N ARG A 97 39.17 27.52 -28.34
CA ARG A 97 40.43 26.85 -27.96
C ARG A 97 41.64 27.64 -28.47
N PRO A 98 42.71 27.80 -27.69
CA PRO A 98 44.03 28.13 -28.22
C PRO A 98 44.72 26.86 -28.74
N ALA A 99 45.57 27.05 -29.74
CA ALA A 99 46.27 25.99 -30.47
C ALA A 99 47.67 25.73 -29.89
N LEU A 100 48.01 24.47 -29.66
CA LEU A 100 49.40 24.00 -29.56
C LEU A 100 49.60 22.79 -30.47
N ARG A 101 50.69 22.84 -31.22
CA ARG A 101 51.08 21.94 -32.30
C ARG A 101 51.90 20.77 -31.77
N ALA A 102 51.54 19.55 -32.15
CA ALA A 102 52.43 18.39 -32.19
C ALA A 102 53.03 18.24 -33.61
N HIS A 103 54.27 17.77 -33.74
CA HIS A 103 54.82 17.17 -34.96
C HIS A 103 55.75 15.99 -34.63
N PRO A 104 55.96 15.04 -35.57
CA PRO A 104 56.31 13.65 -35.26
C PRO A 104 57.67 13.16 -35.80
N VAL A 105 58.21 12.12 -35.16
CA VAL A 105 58.65 10.79 -35.69
C VAL A 105 59.57 10.72 -36.95
N LEU A 106 60.80 10.19 -36.72
CA LEU A 106 61.52 9.08 -37.41
C LEU A 106 62.69 9.28 -38.42
N VAL A 107 63.67 8.39 -38.20
CA VAL A 107 64.64 7.68 -39.09
C VAL A 107 66.06 8.23 -39.31
N LEU A 108 67.00 7.32 -38.96
CA LEU A 108 68.41 7.12 -39.28
C LEU A 108 68.92 7.61 -40.67
N LEU A 109 70.18 8.07 -40.73
CA LEU A 109 71.39 7.27 -41.07
C LEU A 109 72.53 8.14 -41.68
N THR A 110 73.78 7.84 -41.28
CA THR A 110 75.08 8.01 -42.00
C THR A 110 75.75 9.38 -42.21
N LEU A 111 76.95 9.48 -41.61
CA LEU A 111 78.29 9.81 -42.18
C LEU A 111 78.45 10.97 -43.18
N ALA A 112 79.24 11.97 -42.79
CA ALA A 112 80.57 12.30 -43.37
C ALA A 112 80.89 13.82 -43.41
N THR A 113 82.05 14.17 -42.83
CA THR A 113 83.04 15.20 -43.25
C THR A 113 82.58 16.59 -43.77
N ALA A 114 83.04 17.65 -43.11
CA ALA A 114 83.52 18.90 -43.74
C ALA A 114 84.38 19.66 -42.71
N ALA A 115 85.68 19.88 -42.90
CA ALA A 115 86.33 20.75 -43.89
C ALA A 115 85.95 22.24 -43.71
N CYS A 116 86.93 23.00 -43.24
CA CYS A 116 86.94 24.46 -43.12
C CYS A 116 86.87 25.17 -44.48
N ASN A 117 86.13 26.28 -44.57
CA ASN A 117 86.26 27.33 -45.61
C ASN A 117 87.18 28.44 -45.04
N GLY A 118 88.25 28.93 -45.68
CA GLY A 118 88.35 29.68 -46.96
C GLY A 118 88.32 31.19 -46.65
N ASP A 119 89.24 32.10 -47.02
CA ASP A 119 90.25 32.18 -48.09
C ASP A 119 91.27 33.34 -47.82
N LYS A 120 92.55 33.09 -48.19
CA LYS A 120 93.71 33.90 -48.73
C LYS A 120 93.75 35.47 -48.77
N PRO A 121 94.90 36.14 -49.13
CA PRO A 121 96.30 35.67 -49.40
C PRO A 121 97.46 36.56 -48.84
N GLY A 122 98.71 36.05 -48.88
CA GLY A 122 99.92 36.90 -48.83
C GLY A 122 101.23 36.18 -48.47
N THR A 123 102.22 36.25 -49.36
CA THR A 123 103.61 35.71 -49.35
C THR A 123 104.49 36.33 -48.25
N ASP A 124 105.54 35.72 -47.70
CA ASP A 124 106.82 35.40 -48.35
C ASP A 124 107.79 34.68 -47.37
N SER A 125 108.56 33.72 -47.90
CA SER A 125 109.95 33.30 -47.57
C SER A 125 110.56 33.41 -46.15
N GLY A 126 111.18 32.31 -45.67
CA GLY A 126 112.47 32.41 -44.95
C GLY A 126 112.68 31.49 -43.73
N SER A 127 113.39 30.40 -43.98
CA SER A 127 114.08 29.52 -43.00
C SER A 127 115.00 30.27 -42.03
N ILE A 128 114.98 29.94 -40.73
CA ILE A 128 116.07 29.31 -39.91
C ILE A 128 115.71 29.44 -38.43
N GLY A 129 116.05 28.42 -37.64
CA GLY A 129 115.63 28.29 -36.24
C GLY A 129 116.35 29.17 -35.23
N ASP A 130 115.81 29.19 -34.02
CA ASP A 130 116.57 29.35 -32.78
C ASP A 130 115.77 28.77 -31.62
N ALA A 131 116.48 28.22 -30.65
CA ALA A 131 115.96 27.59 -29.46
C ALA A 131 115.64 28.62 -28.37
N GLY A 132 114.66 28.29 -27.54
CA GLY A 132 114.50 28.88 -26.21
C GLY A 132 113.47 30.00 -26.14
N ASP A 133 112.24 29.64 -25.82
CA ASP A 133 111.38 30.49 -24.98
C ASP A 133 110.44 29.62 -24.15
N THR A 134 110.86 29.35 -22.91
CA THR A 134 110.02 28.81 -21.85
C THR A 134 109.13 29.93 -21.33
N GLY A 135 107.89 29.95 -21.77
CA GLY A 135 106.92 30.96 -21.36
C GLY A 135 105.49 30.62 -21.73
N CYS A 136 105.02 29.39 -21.49
CA CYS A 136 103.57 29.14 -21.43
C CYS A 136 103.02 29.68 -20.11
N GLY A 137 102.83 30.99 -20.02
CA GLY A 137 101.87 31.58 -19.08
C GLY A 137 100.46 31.31 -19.58
N CYS A 138 99.57 30.87 -18.69
CA CYS A 138 98.14 30.71 -18.99
C CYS A 138 97.56 32.04 -19.49
N PRO A 139 97.08 32.14 -20.73
CA PRO A 139 96.48 33.39 -21.21
C PRO A 139 95.16 33.69 -20.49
N GLU A 140 94.45 32.66 -20.01
CA GLU A 140 93.26 32.79 -19.15
C GLU A 140 93.28 31.61 -18.15
N PRO A 141 93.44 31.87 -16.83
CA PRO A 141 93.30 30.83 -15.84
C PRO A 141 91.84 30.35 -15.78
N ILE A 142 91.65 29.03 -15.73
CA ILE A 142 90.35 28.43 -15.44
C ILE A 142 90.28 28.25 -13.93
N THR A 143 89.15 28.63 -13.34
CA THR A 143 88.88 28.34 -11.93
C THR A 143 88.55 26.86 -11.78
N PHE A 144 89.31 26.18 -10.93
CA PHE A 144 89.03 24.81 -10.50
C PHE A 144 88.67 24.82 -9.01
N TYR A 145 87.79 23.94 -8.59
CA TYR A 145 87.26 23.84 -7.23
C TYR A 145 87.73 22.53 -6.62
N ALA A 146 88.03 22.52 -5.32
CA ALA A 146 88.51 21.32 -4.63
C ALA A 146 87.44 20.22 -4.74
N ASP A 147 87.90 18.99 -4.95
CA ASP A 147 87.08 17.76 -5.05
C ASP A 147 87.73 16.77 -4.07
N LEU A 148 87.33 16.84 -2.80
CA LEU A 148 88.01 16.20 -1.68
C LEU A 148 87.58 14.74 -1.48
N ASP A 149 86.34 14.38 -1.81
CA ASP A 149 85.82 13.00 -1.79
C ASP A 149 85.95 12.25 -3.13
N ALA A 150 86.29 12.95 -4.23
CA ALA A 150 86.54 12.42 -5.56
C ALA A 150 85.29 11.94 -6.32
N ASP A 151 84.15 12.57 -6.12
CA ASP A 151 82.88 12.30 -6.82
C ASP A 151 82.78 13.00 -8.20
N GLY A 152 83.60 14.03 -8.44
CA GLY A 152 83.64 14.81 -9.67
C GLY A 152 82.97 16.20 -9.59
N TYR A 153 82.43 16.59 -8.45
CA TYR A 153 81.92 17.92 -8.11
C TYR A 153 82.93 18.65 -7.22
N GLY A 154 82.78 19.96 -7.06
CA GLY A 154 83.76 20.69 -6.24
C GLY A 154 83.23 21.89 -5.49
N ASP A 155 83.83 22.14 -4.32
CA ASP A 155 83.40 23.14 -3.33
C ASP A 155 83.49 24.56 -3.89
N PRO A 156 82.36 25.29 -4.05
CA PRO A 156 82.35 26.68 -4.53
C PRO A 156 83.14 27.65 -3.65
N ASN A 157 83.40 27.31 -2.38
CA ASN A 157 84.15 28.12 -1.42
C ASN A 157 85.67 27.86 -1.48
N ASN A 158 86.13 26.82 -2.19
CA ASN A 158 87.52 26.41 -2.27
C ASN A 158 88.02 26.34 -3.71
N ALA A 159 88.23 27.51 -4.30
CA ALA A 159 88.65 27.67 -5.68
C ALA A 159 90.14 28.01 -5.83
N VAL A 160 90.77 27.49 -6.89
CA VAL A 160 92.12 27.85 -7.35
C VAL A 160 92.14 28.13 -8.85
N GLU A 161 92.97 29.07 -9.28
CA GLU A 161 93.16 29.39 -10.68
C GLU A 161 94.34 28.61 -11.28
N ALA A 162 94.10 27.80 -12.32
CA ALA A 162 95.14 27.02 -12.99
C ALA A 162 94.88 26.85 -14.50
N CYS A 163 95.86 26.32 -15.25
CA CYS A 163 95.72 26.03 -16.68
C CYS A 163 95.07 24.68 -16.99
N THR A 164 95.15 23.76 -16.03
CA THR A 164 94.67 22.40 -16.09
C THR A 164 94.27 22.03 -14.68
N ALA A 165 93.23 21.20 -14.54
CA ALA A 165 92.74 20.74 -13.24
C ALA A 165 93.91 20.23 -12.37
N PRO A 166 94.22 20.91 -11.25
CA PRO A 166 95.14 20.38 -10.25
C PRO A 166 94.63 19.03 -9.73
N THR A 167 95.53 18.19 -9.20
CA THR A 167 95.09 16.92 -8.59
C THR A 167 94.19 17.20 -7.39
N GLY A 168 93.00 16.59 -7.36
CA GLY A 168 91.96 16.81 -6.34
C GLY A 168 91.14 18.08 -6.55
N TYR A 169 91.01 18.55 -7.80
CA TYR A 169 90.21 19.70 -8.18
C TYR A 169 89.45 19.44 -9.50
N VAL A 170 88.22 19.93 -9.63
CA VAL A 170 87.35 19.81 -10.81
C VAL A 170 86.91 21.18 -11.36
N GLY A 171 86.29 21.19 -12.54
CA GLY A 171 85.94 22.41 -13.27
C GLY A 171 84.57 23.01 -12.96
N ASN A 172 83.76 22.35 -12.12
CA ASN A 172 82.46 22.84 -11.66
C ASN A 172 82.54 23.25 -10.18
N ALA A 173 81.57 24.03 -9.71
CA ALA A 173 81.51 24.61 -8.37
C ALA A 173 80.21 24.21 -7.67
N ALA A 174 79.75 23.00 -7.91
CA ALA A 174 78.36 22.63 -7.70
C ALA A 174 78.14 21.70 -6.49
N ASP A 175 79.21 21.32 -5.80
CA ASP A 175 79.15 20.47 -4.61
C ASP A 175 78.74 21.28 -3.36
N CYS A 176 77.75 20.81 -2.61
CA CYS A 176 77.32 21.44 -1.36
C CYS A 176 77.96 20.82 -0.10
N ASP A 177 78.53 19.61 -0.16
CA ASP A 177 79.36 19.00 0.89
C ASP A 177 80.52 18.16 0.31
N ASP A 178 81.62 18.85 -0.05
CA ASP A 178 82.88 18.30 -0.60
C ASP A 178 83.61 17.27 0.30
N ALA A 179 83.02 16.89 1.44
CA ALA A 179 83.51 15.82 2.30
C ALA A 179 82.71 14.50 2.17
N ASP A 180 81.57 14.48 1.48
CA ASP A 180 80.72 13.31 1.28
C ASP A 180 80.27 13.15 -0.18
N GLY A 181 80.85 12.18 -0.89
CA GLY A 181 80.58 11.93 -2.30
C GLY A 181 79.21 11.32 -2.62
N HIS A 182 78.24 11.44 -1.70
CA HIS A 182 76.82 11.21 -1.94
C HIS A 182 75.99 12.50 -1.93
N VAL A 183 76.62 13.66 -1.66
CA VAL A 183 75.95 14.96 -1.55
C VAL A 183 76.44 15.87 -2.67
N HIS A 184 75.76 15.81 -3.81
CA HIS A 184 76.14 16.53 -5.03
C HIS A 184 74.94 16.67 -5.99
N PRO A 185 74.96 17.61 -6.96
CA PRO A 185 73.82 17.92 -7.86
C PRO A 185 73.19 16.78 -8.69
N ASP A 186 73.89 15.66 -8.85
CA ASP A 186 73.38 14.48 -9.56
C ASP A 186 73.10 13.31 -8.59
N ALA A 187 73.04 13.55 -7.27
CA ALA A 187 72.76 12.52 -6.28
C ALA A 187 71.25 12.21 -6.29
N ASP A 188 70.92 10.99 -5.89
CA ASP A 188 69.52 10.65 -5.59
C ASP A 188 69.29 10.99 -4.10
N GLU A 189 68.23 11.73 -3.80
CA GLU A 189 67.82 12.01 -2.42
C GLU A 189 67.66 10.72 -1.60
N ALA A 190 68.03 10.74 -0.33
CA ALA A 190 67.80 9.65 0.60
C ALA A 190 67.18 10.16 1.89
N CYS A 191 66.30 9.39 2.53
CA CYS A 191 65.61 9.72 3.78
C CYS A 191 66.55 9.82 5.00
N ASN A 192 67.42 10.83 4.98
CA ASN A 192 68.50 11.02 5.93
C ASN A 192 68.49 12.44 6.54
N GLY A 193 67.64 13.34 6.02
CA GLY A 193 67.49 14.73 6.46
C GLY A 193 68.60 15.67 5.98
N ILE A 194 69.26 15.32 4.89
CA ILE A 194 70.30 16.07 4.17
C ILE A 194 69.75 16.33 2.75
N ASP A 195 70.04 17.51 2.22
CA ASP A 195 69.85 17.86 0.82
C ASP A 195 70.99 17.20 0.02
N ASP A 196 70.76 15.98 -0.46
CA ASP A 196 71.78 15.17 -1.14
C ASP A 196 72.02 15.71 -2.58
N ASP A 197 71.02 16.26 -3.26
CA ASP A 197 71.11 16.78 -4.63
C ASP A 197 71.38 18.29 -4.74
N CYS A 198 71.57 18.96 -3.60
CA CYS A 198 71.93 20.37 -3.49
C CYS A 198 70.93 21.35 -4.15
N ASP A 199 69.65 21.00 -4.26
CA ASP A 199 68.61 21.87 -4.85
C ASP A 199 67.93 22.82 -3.84
N ALA A 200 68.26 22.66 -2.56
CA ALA A 200 67.76 23.37 -1.37
C ALA A 200 66.39 22.94 -0.84
N GLU A 201 65.78 21.91 -1.39
CA GLU A 201 64.78 21.10 -0.71
C GLU A 201 65.49 19.94 0.03
N ILE A 202 64.77 19.18 0.85
CA ILE A 202 65.34 18.07 1.63
C ILE A 202 64.38 16.89 1.49
N ASP A 203 64.90 15.75 1.04
CA ASP A 203 64.19 14.48 0.95
C ASP A 203 62.88 14.55 0.09
N GLU A 204 62.83 15.34 -0.99
CA GLU A 204 61.61 15.59 -1.78
C GLU A 204 61.32 14.58 -2.91
N ASP A 205 62.31 13.79 -3.34
CA ASP A 205 62.12 12.63 -4.23
C ASP A 205 63.06 11.45 -3.82
N PRO A 206 62.98 10.98 -2.57
CA PRO A 206 63.97 10.10 -1.98
C PRO A 206 63.93 8.70 -2.61
N ALA A 207 65.07 8.21 -3.09
CA ALA A 207 65.20 6.90 -3.71
C ALA A 207 64.91 5.73 -2.75
N ASP A 208 65.06 5.94 -1.44
CA ASP A 208 64.71 4.99 -0.38
C ASP A 208 63.41 5.33 0.36
N GLY A 209 62.64 6.29 -0.15
CA GLY A 209 61.33 6.67 0.37
C GLY A 209 60.29 5.54 0.28
N SER A 210 59.28 5.62 1.15
CA SER A 210 58.11 4.74 1.06
C SER A 210 57.13 5.27 0.01
N THR A 211 56.41 4.37 -0.65
CA THR A 211 55.32 4.74 -1.54
C THR A 211 54.03 4.91 -0.74
N TRP A 212 53.41 6.07 -0.92
CA TRP A 212 52.11 6.47 -0.40
C TRP A 212 51.16 6.70 -1.58
N TYR A 213 49.85 6.68 -1.34
CA TYR A 213 48.81 6.82 -2.36
C TYR A 213 47.82 7.88 -1.90
N ALA A 214 47.42 8.79 -2.78
CA ALA A 214 46.49 9.87 -2.42
C ALA A 214 45.15 9.30 -1.91
N ASP A 215 44.61 9.91 -0.86
CA ASP A 215 43.31 9.60 -0.24
C ASP A 215 42.48 10.90 -0.25
N ALA A 216 41.79 11.13 -1.37
CA ALA A 216 41.17 12.40 -1.68
C ALA A 216 39.79 12.61 -1.05
N ASP A 217 39.08 11.52 -0.74
CA ASP A 217 37.79 11.54 -0.05
C ASP A 217 37.91 11.28 1.47
N GLY A 218 39.04 10.76 1.94
CA GLY A 218 39.41 10.69 3.35
C GLY A 218 38.93 9.43 4.06
N ASP A 219 38.69 8.33 3.34
CA ASP A 219 38.22 7.07 3.89
C ASP A 219 39.33 6.15 4.43
N GLY A 220 40.60 6.51 4.17
CA GLY A 220 41.79 5.78 4.60
C GLY A 220 42.32 4.77 3.59
N TYR A 221 41.77 4.70 2.38
CA TYR A 221 42.25 3.93 1.24
C TYR A 221 42.82 4.85 0.17
N GLY A 222 43.87 4.40 -0.50
CA GLY A 222 44.60 5.26 -1.44
C GLY A 222 44.41 4.84 -2.89
N ASP A 223 44.37 5.83 -3.80
CA ASP A 223 44.24 5.64 -5.24
C ASP A 223 45.47 4.92 -5.84
N PRO A 224 45.34 3.69 -6.38
CA PRO A 224 46.44 2.98 -7.01
C PRO A 224 47.05 3.71 -8.23
N ASP A 225 46.30 4.61 -8.86
CA ASP A 225 46.76 5.41 -10.00
C ASP A 225 47.48 6.71 -9.59
N ALA A 226 47.55 7.04 -8.28
CA ALA A 226 48.19 8.24 -7.75
C ALA A 226 49.27 7.98 -6.66
N PRO A 227 50.34 7.21 -6.96
CA PRO A 227 51.44 6.99 -6.01
C PRO A 227 52.33 8.24 -5.84
N VAL A 228 52.79 8.48 -4.62
CA VAL A 228 53.75 9.51 -4.21
C VAL A 228 54.85 8.87 -3.36
N VAL A 229 56.12 9.14 -3.65
CA VAL A 229 57.24 8.65 -2.84
C VAL A 229 57.64 9.73 -1.84
N SER A 230 57.74 9.37 -0.55
CA SER A 230 58.09 10.30 0.53
C SER A 230 58.65 9.55 1.74
N CYS A 231 59.51 10.21 2.52
CA CYS A 231 60.07 9.67 3.76
C CYS A 231 59.03 9.54 4.88
N ASP A 232 58.16 10.56 4.99
CA ASP A 232 57.06 10.61 5.96
C ASP A 232 55.71 10.52 5.23
N GLU A 233 54.67 10.08 5.95
CA GLU A 233 53.27 10.03 5.47
C GLU A 233 52.78 11.43 5.09
N PRO A 234 52.46 11.70 3.79
CA PRO A 234 51.85 12.94 3.38
C PRO A 234 50.47 13.13 4.02
N SER A 235 50.02 14.38 4.19
CA SER A 235 48.78 14.69 4.94
C SER A 235 47.49 14.11 4.35
N ASP A 236 47.49 13.82 3.06
CA ASP A 236 46.32 13.40 2.28
C ASP A 236 46.67 12.13 1.46
N ALA A 237 47.52 11.26 2.03
CA ALA A 237 47.93 10.02 1.42
C ALA A 237 48.10 8.91 2.46
N VAL A 238 47.85 7.67 2.04
CA VAL A 238 47.93 6.47 2.89
C VAL A 238 48.88 5.44 2.29
N SER A 239 49.28 4.47 3.12
CA SER A 239 50.28 3.45 2.72
C SER A 239 49.73 2.31 1.85
N ASN A 240 48.44 2.33 1.50
CA ASN A 240 47.77 1.28 0.73
C ASN A 240 47.22 1.84 -0.59
N ASP A 241 47.11 0.99 -1.61
CA ASP A 241 46.70 1.30 -2.99
C ASP A 241 45.35 0.65 -3.35
N ALA A 242 44.48 0.50 -2.37
CA ALA A 242 43.36 -0.42 -2.50
C ALA A 242 42.04 0.26 -2.89
N ASP A 243 42.00 1.59 -2.97
CA ASP A 243 40.78 2.32 -3.30
C ASP A 243 40.35 2.10 -4.76
N CYS A 244 39.07 1.76 -4.96
CA CYS A 244 38.50 1.62 -6.29
C CYS A 244 37.76 2.88 -6.79
N ASN A 245 37.51 3.87 -5.92
CA ASN A 245 36.93 5.17 -6.27
C ASN A 245 37.28 6.26 -5.25
N ASP A 246 38.45 6.87 -5.42
CA ASP A 246 39.04 8.00 -4.65
C ASP A 246 38.29 9.35 -4.78
N SER A 247 36.99 9.30 -5.00
CA SER A 247 36.12 10.47 -5.01
C SER A 247 34.82 10.27 -4.22
N ASP A 248 34.70 9.13 -3.55
CA ASP A 248 33.51 8.67 -2.86
C ASP A 248 33.91 7.85 -1.62
N ASP A 249 33.87 8.49 -0.44
CA ASP A 249 34.26 7.93 0.85
C ASP A 249 33.40 6.73 1.32
N ALA A 250 32.38 6.36 0.53
CA ALA A 250 31.56 5.18 0.72
C ALA A 250 31.98 3.99 -0.16
N VAL A 251 33.01 4.12 -1.01
CA VAL A 251 33.40 3.11 -2.00
C VAL A 251 34.86 2.69 -1.81
N TYR A 252 35.07 1.73 -0.92
CA TYR A 252 36.40 1.20 -0.58
C TYR A 252 36.38 -0.30 -0.28
N PRO A 253 37.53 -0.99 -0.30
CA PRO A 253 37.60 -2.42 -0.01
C PRO A 253 36.99 -2.80 1.34
N GLY A 254 35.91 -3.59 1.28
CA GLY A 254 35.19 -4.06 2.47
C GLY A 254 34.25 -3.02 3.09
N ALA A 255 33.92 -1.94 2.37
CA ALA A 255 32.84 -1.05 2.74
C ALA A 255 31.49 -1.80 2.86
N PRO A 256 30.57 -1.36 3.72
CA PRO A 256 29.19 -1.83 3.73
C PRO A 256 28.48 -1.56 2.39
N GLU A 257 27.77 -2.55 1.85
CA GLU A 257 26.84 -2.31 0.74
C GLU A 257 25.63 -1.50 1.23
N LEU A 258 25.31 -0.40 0.53
CA LEU A 258 24.33 0.59 0.99
C LEU A 258 22.93 0.43 0.37
N CYS A 259 22.75 -0.56 -0.53
CA CYS A 259 21.50 -0.76 -1.26
C CYS A 259 21.14 0.52 -2.07
N ASP A 260 22.12 1.08 -2.79
CA ASP A 260 22.01 2.31 -3.58
C ASP A 260 22.31 2.09 -5.08
N GLY A 261 22.54 0.84 -5.48
CA GLY A 261 22.88 0.44 -6.84
C GLY A 261 24.35 0.68 -7.22
N ILE A 262 25.18 1.07 -6.26
CA ILE A 262 26.63 1.20 -6.36
C ILE A 262 27.25 0.02 -5.63
N GLN A 263 28.32 -0.52 -6.18
CA GLN A 263 29.13 -1.45 -5.42
C GLN A 263 30.06 -0.65 -4.49
N ASN A 264 29.85 -0.78 -3.19
CA ASN A 264 30.62 -0.05 -2.19
C ASN A 264 31.93 -0.79 -1.84
N ASP A 265 31.95 -2.12 -1.86
CA ASP A 265 33.03 -2.90 -1.24
C ASP A 265 34.23 -3.27 -2.15
N CYS A 266 34.23 -2.79 -3.40
CA CYS A 266 35.26 -3.05 -4.41
C CYS A 266 35.53 -4.54 -4.74
N ASP A 267 34.62 -5.48 -4.43
CA ASP A 267 34.78 -6.89 -4.79
C ASP A 267 34.71 -7.17 -6.33
N ALA A 268 35.28 -8.26 -6.81
CA ALA A 268 35.18 -8.61 -8.25
C ALA A 268 33.91 -9.44 -8.57
N GLY A 269 33.05 -9.68 -7.58
CA GLY A 269 31.98 -10.68 -7.59
C GLY A 269 30.57 -10.10 -7.61
N TRP A 270 30.42 -8.81 -7.31
CA TRP A 270 29.16 -8.10 -7.20
C TRP A 270 28.40 -8.10 -8.53
N THR A 271 27.10 -8.41 -8.44
CA THR A 271 26.18 -8.34 -9.57
C THR A 271 25.00 -7.40 -9.33
N SER A 272 24.71 -7.11 -8.06
CA SER A 272 23.55 -6.35 -7.58
C SER A 272 23.54 -6.31 -6.05
N ASP A 273 22.81 -5.35 -5.49
CA ASP A 273 22.53 -5.23 -4.03
C ASP A 273 21.48 -6.23 -3.51
N ALA A 274 21.01 -7.15 -4.35
CA ALA A 274 20.08 -8.19 -3.92
C ALA A 274 20.68 -8.99 -2.75
N GLY A 275 19.92 -9.10 -1.67
CA GLY A 275 20.38 -9.72 -0.44
C GLY A 275 21.23 -8.81 0.44
N THR A 276 21.02 -7.49 0.38
CA THR A 276 21.58 -6.51 1.33
C THR A 276 20.50 -5.86 2.20
N ALA A 277 20.88 -5.51 3.43
CA ALA A 277 20.04 -4.74 4.36
C ALA A 277 20.91 -3.85 5.23
N THR A 278 20.54 -2.57 5.37
CA THR A 278 21.40 -1.56 5.99
C THR A 278 20.58 -0.63 6.88
N TRP A 279 21.12 -0.30 8.04
CA TRP A 279 20.56 0.69 8.96
C TRP A 279 21.36 1.98 8.92
N PHE A 280 20.68 3.10 8.68
CA PHE A 280 21.21 4.45 8.71
C PHE A 280 20.69 5.17 9.95
N GLY A 281 21.48 5.23 11.01
CA GLY A 281 21.18 5.98 12.22
C GLY A 281 21.18 7.49 11.96
N SER A 282 20.29 8.20 12.62
CA SER A 282 20.19 9.67 12.52
C SER A 282 21.41 10.41 13.11
N ASP A 283 22.27 9.69 13.84
CA ASP A 283 23.56 10.14 14.33
C ASP A 283 24.68 10.03 13.28
N GLY A 284 24.39 9.51 12.10
CA GLY A 284 25.33 9.24 11.01
C GLY A 284 25.91 7.83 11.04
N THR A 285 25.54 6.97 12.00
CA THR A 285 26.03 5.60 12.07
C THR A 285 25.40 4.75 10.96
N VAL A 286 26.24 4.11 10.14
CA VAL A 286 25.80 3.13 9.13
C VAL A 286 26.12 1.72 9.63
N THR A 287 25.14 0.82 9.61
CA THR A 287 25.30 -0.57 10.05
C THR A 287 24.83 -1.54 8.96
N ASP A 288 25.75 -2.36 8.46
CA ASP A 288 25.41 -3.51 7.60
C ASP A 288 24.69 -4.60 8.42
N LEU A 289 23.47 -4.92 8.03
CA LEU A 289 22.63 -5.94 8.62
C LEU A 289 22.52 -7.19 7.74
N SER A 290 23.15 -7.24 6.57
CA SER A 290 23.00 -8.29 5.58
C SER A 290 23.34 -9.67 6.16
N ALA A 291 24.49 -9.79 6.83
CA ALA A 291 24.87 -11.04 7.50
C ALA A 291 23.96 -11.38 8.71
N THR A 292 23.46 -10.36 9.41
CA THR A 292 22.55 -10.53 10.54
C THR A 292 21.22 -11.10 10.07
N PHE A 293 20.64 -10.54 9.02
CA PHE A 293 19.37 -10.99 8.47
C PHE A 293 19.50 -12.34 7.74
N ALA A 294 20.62 -12.58 7.05
CA ALA A 294 20.91 -13.85 6.37
C ALA A 294 21.08 -15.04 7.34
N ALA A 295 21.32 -14.78 8.63
CA ALA A 295 21.34 -15.83 9.65
C ALA A 295 19.94 -16.38 9.98
N GLY A 296 18.88 -15.67 9.58
CA GLY A 296 17.49 -16.06 9.78
C GLY A 296 17.08 -17.21 8.86
N ALA A 297 16.17 -18.05 9.34
CA ALA A 297 15.59 -19.15 8.58
C ALA A 297 14.09 -19.31 8.86
N ASP A 298 13.41 -20.04 7.99
CA ASP A 298 12.00 -20.40 8.20
C ASP A 298 11.80 -21.15 9.54
N GLY A 299 10.88 -20.67 10.37
CA GLY A 299 10.68 -21.16 11.74
C GLY A 299 11.73 -20.72 12.77
N ALA A 300 12.77 -19.99 12.36
CA ALA A 300 13.81 -19.42 13.23
C ALA A 300 14.33 -18.07 12.69
N PRO A 301 13.52 -17.00 12.74
CA PRO A 301 13.90 -15.67 12.26
C PRO A 301 15.11 -15.11 13.01
N ALA A 302 15.96 -14.36 12.31
CA ALA A 302 16.98 -13.53 12.92
C ALA A 302 16.32 -12.38 13.69
N THR A 303 16.93 -11.98 14.81
CA THR A 303 16.42 -10.89 15.64
C THR A 303 17.38 -9.71 15.61
N TRP A 304 16.85 -8.51 15.43
CA TRP A 304 17.63 -7.28 15.53
C TRP A 304 16.77 -6.14 16.11
N SER A 305 17.40 -5.23 16.84
CA SER A 305 16.71 -4.12 17.49
C SER A 305 17.54 -2.86 17.48
N SER A 306 16.88 -1.71 17.34
CA SER A 306 17.49 -0.39 17.49
C SER A 306 16.59 0.53 18.30
N ALA A 307 17.21 1.29 19.21
CA ALA A 307 16.54 2.36 19.95
C ALA A 307 16.85 3.75 19.38
N ASP A 308 17.71 3.81 18.36
CA ASP A 308 18.06 5.05 17.68
C ASP A 308 17.03 5.35 16.59
N SER A 309 16.86 6.62 16.27
CA SER A 309 16.09 7.03 15.09
C SER A 309 16.90 6.77 13.82
N GLY A 310 16.24 6.50 12.69
CA GLY A 310 16.94 6.17 11.46
C GLY A 310 16.11 5.49 10.40
N LEU A 311 16.79 5.11 9.32
CA LEU A 311 16.23 4.43 8.16
C LEU A 311 16.75 2.99 8.10
N LEU A 312 15.84 2.02 8.09
CA LEU A 312 16.12 0.65 7.67
C LEU A 312 15.84 0.55 6.17
N ARG A 313 16.89 0.35 5.37
CA ARG A 313 16.77 0.05 3.94
C ARG A 313 17.02 -1.41 3.68
N VAL A 314 16.14 -2.03 2.90
CA VAL A 314 16.22 -3.46 2.55
C VAL A 314 16.14 -3.60 1.04
N CYS A 315 17.08 -4.32 0.43
CA CYS A 315 17.07 -4.61 -1.00
C CYS A 315 16.42 -5.97 -1.30
N GLU A 316 16.15 -6.22 -2.59
CA GLU A 316 15.56 -7.46 -3.13
C GLU A 316 16.02 -8.70 -2.34
N GLY A 317 15.07 -9.45 -1.79
CA GLY A 317 15.37 -10.62 -1.00
C GLY A 317 14.19 -11.07 -0.16
N THR A 318 14.28 -12.29 0.39
CA THR A 318 13.36 -12.76 1.43
C THR A 318 14.13 -12.97 2.71
N TRP A 319 13.80 -12.19 3.72
CA TRP A 319 14.54 -12.08 4.97
C TRP A 319 13.71 -12.62 6.11
N TYR A 320 14.21 -13.68 6.76
CA TYR A 320 13.53 -14.27 7.91
C TYR A 320 13.89 -13.48 9.17
N VAL A 321 13.06 -12.51 9.57
CA VAL A 321 13.41 -11.55 10.63
C VAL A 321 12.26 -11.26 11.60
N ASN A 322 12.65 -10.97 12.85
CA ASN A 322 11.82 -10.36 13.88
C ASN A 322 12.55 -9.11 14.40
N LEU A 323 12.00 -7.93 14.13
CA LEU A 323 12.64 -6.64 14.35
C LEU A 323 11.94 -5.84 15.46
N GLU A 324 12.71 -5.06 16.22
CA GLU A 324 12.19 -4.14 17.24
C GLU A 324 12.84 -2.77 17.10
N LEU A 325 12.08 -1.79 16.58
CA LEU A 325 12.55 -0.41 16.36
C LEU A 325 11.78 0.53 17.27
N THR A 326 12.49 1.18 18.19
CA THR A 326 11.91 2.04 19.23
C THR A 326 12.47 3.46 19.20
N GLY A 327 13.14 3.85 18.12
CA GLY A 327 13.58 5.22 17.90
C GLY A 327 12.40 6.17 17.75
N ASP A 328 12.61 7.45 18.05
CA ASP A 328 11.56 8.46 17.93
C ASP A 328 11.05 8.63 16.50
N ASP A 329 11.97 8.63 15.52
CA ASP A 329 11.69 8.72 14.08
C ASP A 329 12.27 7.50 13.34
N VAL A 330 11.42 6.67 12.75
CA VAL A 330 11.83 5.41 12.09
C VAL A 330 11.26 5.32 10.68
N GLU A 331 12.10 5.03 9.70
CA GLU A 331 11.69 4.74 8.33
C GLU A 331 12.09 3.32 7.94
N VAL A 332 11.20 2.60 7.27
CA VAL A 332 11.46 1.27 6.70
C VAL A 332 11.16 1.33 5.21
N GLU A 333 12.22 1.25 4.40
CA GLU A 333 12.18 1.36 2.94
C GLU A 333 12.59 0.04 2.31
N GLY A 334 11.79 -0.42 1.34
CA GLY A 334 12.17 -1.50 0.45
C GLY A 334 12.63 -1.01 -0.93
N ILE A 335 13.65 -1.68 -1.47
CA ILE A 335 14.17 -1.46 -2.83
C ILE A 335 14.04 -2.77 -3.62
N ASP A 336 13.42 -2.70 -4.79
CA ASP A 336 13.16 -3.85 -5.67
C ASP A 336 12.35 -4.98 -5.00
N ASP A 337 11.22 -4.61 -4.38
CA ASP A 337 10.20 -5.51 -3.81
C ASP A 337 10.71 -6.55 -2.77
N PRO A 338 11.43 -6.13 -1.71
CA PRO A 338 11.90 -7.05 -0.69
C PRO A 338 10.77 -7.59 0.19
N VAL A 339 11.03 -8.73 0.83
CA VAL A 339 10.10 -9.41 1.74
C VAL A 339 10.74 -9.62 3.11
N LEU A 340 10.10 -9.11 4.16
CA LEU A 340 10.37 -9.46 5.55
C LEU A 340 9.38 -10.54 6.01
N ASP A 341 9.91 -11.71 6.34
CA ASP A 341 9.14 -12.93 6.62
C ASP A 341 9.33 -13.36 8.09
N GLY A 342 8.23 -13.50 8.83
CA GLY A 342 8.27 -13.92 10.23
C GLY A 342 8.48 -15.42 10.43
N GLY A 343 8.54 -16.21 9.36
CA GLY A 343 8.77 -17.65 9.38
C GLY A 343 7.75 -18.42 10.23
N THR A 344 6.55 -17.87 10.46
CA THR A 344 5.55 -18.37 11.42
C THR A 344 6.08 -18.52 12.86
N ALA A 345 7.04 -17.69 13.24
CA ALA A 345 7.78 -17.80 14.48
C ALA A 345 8.02 -16.43 15.14
N GLY A 346 6.94 -15.69 15.35
CA GLY A 346 6.96 -14.36 15.97
C GLY A 346 6.48 -13.26 15.04
N ARG A 347 6.41 -12.06 15.60
CA ARG A 347 6.08 -10.83 14.87
C ARG A 347 7.27 -10.36 14.05
N VAL A 348 7.02 -9.92 12.82
CA VAL A 348 8.07 -9.43 11.91
C VAL A 348 8.63 -8.10 12.38
N LEU A 349 7.78 -7.14 12.76
CA LEU A 349 8.22 -5.81 13.18
C LEU A 349 7.39 -5.26 14.35
N ARG A 350 8.07 -4.82 15.40
CA ARG A 350 7.52 -3.96 16.45
C ARG A 350 8.05 -2.53 16.24
N LEU A 351 7.12 -1.58 16.18
CA LEU A 351 7.40 -0.14 16.12
C LEU A 351 6.83 0.51 17.38
N ASP A 352 7.69 1.11 18.20
CA ASP A 352 7.28 1.94 19.34
C ASP A 352 7.84 3.35 19.14
N ALA A 353 7.51 3.96 18.01
CA ALA A 353 8.03 5.27 17.64
C ALA A 353 7.33 6.37 18.44
N ALA A 354 8.11 7.17 19.17
CA ALA A 354 7.56 8.25 19.98
C ALA A 354 7.02 9.41 19.13
N SER A 355 7.57 9.62 17.94
CA SER A 355 7.23 10.74 17.04
C SER A 355 6.65 10.25 15.71
N THR A 356 7.47 9.70 14.80
CA THR A 356 7.03 9.32 13.46
C THR A 356 7.56 7.96 13.02
N ALA A 357 6.73 7.21 12.31
CA ALA A 357 7.12 5.99 11.62
C ALA A 357 6.56 5.98 10.19
N SER A 358 7.38 5.59 9.22
CA SER A 358 6.95 5.33 7.84
C SER A 358 7.45 3.99 7.34
N ILE A 359 6.60 3.31 6.57
CA ILE A 359 6.91 2.02 5.96
C ILE A 359 6.46 2.07 4.52
N HIS A 360 7.36 1.79 3.58
CA HIS A 360 7.00 1.79 2.17
C HIS A 360 7.83 0.85 1.29
N ASP A 361 7.22 0.47 0.16
CA ASP A 361 7.85 -0.30 -0.92
C ASP A 361 8.38 -1.68 -0.50
N ILE A 362 7.72 -2.31 0.48
CA ILE A 362 8.17 -3.56 1.10
C ILE A 362 7.00 -4.49 1.42
N ALA A 363 7.25 -5.80 1.40
CA ALA A 363 6.29 -6.81 1.83
C ALA A 363 6.63 -7.39 3.20
N PHE A 364 5.59 -7.63 4.01
CA PHE A 364 5.66 -8.37 5.26
C PHE A 364 4.79 -9.61 5.15
N GLN A 365 5.30 -10.76 5.57
CA GLN A 365 4.50 -11.98 5.51
C GLN A 365 4.77 -12.96 6.64
N ARG A 366 3.79 -13.84 6.88
CA ARG A 366 3.88 -15.01 7.76
C ARG A 366 4.41 -14.69 9.18
N GLY A 367 4.13 -13.49 9.67
CA GLY A 367 4.29 -13.17 11.08
C GLY A 367 3.24 -13.91 11.91
N ASP A 368 3.63 -14.42 13.08
CA ASP A 368 2.76 -15.13 14.02
C ASP A 368 2.96 -14.57 15.43
N SER A 369 2.02 -13.73 15.87
CA SER A 369 2.09 -13.01 17.14
C SER A 369 1.10 -13.60 18.14
N ALA A 370 1.60 -13.99 19.32
CA ALA A 370 0.76 -14.39 20.46
C ALA A 370 0.05 -13.20 21.16
N TRP A 371 -0.02 -12.04 20.49
CA TRP A 371 -0.73 -10.85 20.94
C TRP A 371 -1.34 -10.14 19.73
N ARG A 372 -1.20 -8.83 19.63
CA ARG A 372 -1.67 -8.01 18.51
C ARG A 372 -0.62 -7.90 17.41
N GLY A 373 -1.01 -7.67 16.16
CA GLY A 373 -0.09 -7.40 15.06
C GLY A 373 0.75 -8.62 14.70
N GLY A 374 0.25 -9.48 13.82
CA GLY A 374 0.96 -10.68 13.39
C GLY A 374 2.24 -10.33 12.65
N CYS A 375 2.15 -9.48 11.64
CA CYS A 375 3.34 -8.95 10.97
C CYS A 375 3.85 -7.69 11.66
N ILE A 376 2.99 -6.69 11.86
CA ILE A 376 3.39 -5.42 12.46
C ILE A 376 2.52 -5.06 13.65
N HIS A 377 3.16 -4.57 14.69
CA HIS A 377 2.49 -3.81 15.74
C HIS A 377 3.19 -2.47 15.87
N ALA A 378 2.42 -1.39 15.80
CA ALA A 378 2.89 -0.03 15.99
C ALA A 378 2.16 0.61 17.17
N SER A 379 2.90 1.33 18.00
CA SER A 379 2.33 2.13 19.09
C SER A 379 3.01 3.50 19.23
N GLY A 380 2.23 4.51 19.60
CA GLY A 380 2.70 5.88 19.74
C GLY A 380 2.91 6.64 18.42
N GLY A 381 2.98 7.96 18.51
CA GLY A 381 3.39 8.83 17.40
C GLY A 381 2.41 8.84 16.22
N VAL A 382 2.97 8.85 15.02
CA VAL A 382 2.28 8.82 13.72
C VAL A 382 2.81 7.64 12.90
N LEU A 383 1.93 6.93 12.19
CA LEU A 383 2.33 5.87 11.25
C LEU A 383 1.80 6.13 9.85
N ALA A 384 2.70 6.09 8.85
CA ALA A 384 2.36 6.04 7.43
C ALA A 384 2.76 4.69 6.81
N VAL A 385 1.84 4.05 6.12
CA VAL A 385 2.05 2.79 5.39
C VAL A 385 1.69 3.00 3.93
N GLU A 386 2.66 2.86 3.01
CA GLU A 386 2.47 3.19 1.60
C GLU A 386 3.07 2.11 0.70
N ARG A 387 2.32 1.59 -0.28
CA ARG A 387 2.82 0.53 -1.19
C ARG A 387 3.37 -0.69 -0.45
N VAL A 388 2.69 -1.10 0.62
CA VAL A 388 3.08 -2.27 1.43
C VAL A 388 2.16 -3.45 1.15
N THR A 389 2.73 -4.65 1.10
CA THR A 389 1.95 -5.91 1.10
C THR A 389 2.06 -6.59 2.46
N MET A 390 0.93 -6.97 3.05
CA MET A 390 0.81 -7.72 4.30
C MET A 390 0.10 -9.04 4.02
N ALA A 391 0.84 -10.15 4.08
CA ALA A 391 0.34 -11.44 3.61
C ALA A 391 0.45 -12.57 4.64
N ALA A 392 -0.65 -13.31 4.83
CA ALA A 392 -0.68 -14.53 5.62
C ALA A 392 -0.15 -14.37 7.07
N CYS A 393 -0.32 -13.18 7.65
CA CYS A 393 0.09 -12.89 9.01
C CYS A 393 -1.01 -13.32 9.99
N THR A 394 -0.64 -13.81 11.17
CA THR A 394 -1.55 -14.31 12.19
C THR A 394 -1.32 -13.63 13.54
N ALA A 395 -2.40 -13.26 14.22
CA ALA A 395 -2.38 -12.71 15.58
C ALA A 395 -3.41 -13.42 16.46
N THR A 396 -3.12 -13.59 17.75
CA THR A 396 -4.09 -14.19 18.68
C THR A 396 -5.04 -13.18 19.31
N ALA A 397 -4.86 -11.87 19.10
CA ALA A 397 -5.68 -10.82 19.72
C ALA A 397 -6.28 -9.81 18.72
N ALA A 398 -5.47 -9.01 18.03
CA ALA A 398 -6.03 -8.10 17.05
C ALA A 398 -5.04 -7.74 15.95
N GLY A 399 -5.55 -7.50 14.74
CA GLY A 399 -4.71 -7.10 13.61
C GLY A 399 -3.80 -8.24 13.18
N GLY A 400 -4.34 -9.22 12.46
CA GLY A 400 -3.56 -10.34 11.93
C GLY A 400 -2.37 -9.85 11.11
N GLY A 401 -2.57 -8.86 10.24
CA GLY A 401 -1.50 -8.16 9.53
C GLY A 401 -0.85 -7.08 10.39
N LEU A 402 -1.62 -6.05 10.71
CA LEU A 402 -1.16 -4.83 11.38
C LEU A 402 -2.03 -4.49 12.59
N SER A 403 -1.41 -4.16 13.71
CA SER A 403 -2.09 -3.51 14.84
C SER A 403 -1.49 -2.15 15.11
N VAL A 404 -2.35 -1.14 15.30
CA VAL A 404 -1.96 0.23 15.68
C VAL A 404 -2.64 0.64 16.98
N GLN A 405 -1.90 1.28 17.89
CA GLN A 405 -2.41 1.70 19.20
C GLN A 405 -1.85 3.05 19.67
N ASP A 406 -2.68 3.91 20.25
CA ASP A 406 -2.25 5.18 20.87
C ASP A 406 -1.53 6.13 19.88
N LEU A 407 -2.02 6.20 18.64
CA LEU A 407 -1.46 7.05 17.58
C LEU A 407 -2.23 8.38 17.46
N ALA A 408 -1.50 9.45 17.17
CA ALA A 408 -2.10 10.72 16.75
C ALA A 408 -2.65 10.61 15.32
N GLU A 409 -1.95 9.89 14.44
CA GLU A 409 -2.38 9.71 13.05
C GLU A 409 -1.92 8.36 12.51
N PHE A 410 -2.80 7.69 11.78
CA PHE A 410 -2.50 6.48 11.03
C PHE A 410 -2.99 6.65 9.59
N SER A 411 -2.09 6.46 8.63
CA SER A 411 -2.43 6.45 7.20
C SER A 411 -1.99 5.16 6.53
N VAL A 412 -2.84 4.64 5.64
CA VAL A 412 -2.51 3.51 4.77
C VAL A 412 -2.97 3.78 3.34
N THR A 413 -2.03 3.69 2.39
CA THR A 413 -2.27 4.06 0.99
C THR A 413 -1.64 3.06 0.04
N ASP A 414 -2.31 2.78 -1.08
CA ASP A 414 -1.81 1.93 -2.18
C ASP A 414 -1.26 0.57 -1.70
N SER A 415 -1.86 0.01 -0.65
CA SER A 415 -1.35 -1.17 0.05
C SER A 415 -2.28 -2.38 -0.12
N ILE A 416 -1.77 -3.58 0.18
CA ILE A 416 -2.50 -4.84 0.04
C ILE A 416 -2.43 -5.62 1.36
N PHE A 417 -3.59 -5.98 1.90
CA PHE A 417 -3.72 -6.89 3.04
C PHE A 417 -4.43 -8.16 2.58
N THR A 418 -3.72 -9.28 2.54
CA THR A 418 -4.26 -10.54 2.01
C THR A 418 -4.02 -11.74 2.93
N GLY A 419 -5.06 -12.55 3.14
CA GLY A 419 -4.94 -13.82 3.88
C GLY A 419 -4.57 -13.68 5.36
N ASN A 420 -4.74 -12.50 5.95
CA ASN A 420 -4.37 -12.25 7.34
C ASN A 420 -5.45 -12.74 8.31
N GLN A 421 -5.04 -13.24 9.46
CA GLN A 421 -5.91 -13.93 10.41
C GLN A 421 -5.75 -13.40 11.84
N SER A 422 -6.86 -13.13 12.52
CA SER A 422 -6.90 -12.82 13.94
C SER A 422 -7.82 -13.79 14.68
N ALA A 423 -7.37 -14.32 15.82
CA ALA A 423 -8.19 -15.17 16.69
C ALA A 423 -9.20 -14.38 17.56
N ASP A 424 -9.17 -13.06 17.48
CA ASP A 424 -10.13 -12.14 18.08
C ASP A 424 -10.49 -11.13 16.96
N ASP A 425 -10.11 -9.86 17.03
CA ASP A 425 -10.67 -8.82 16.15
C ASP A 425 -9.72 -8.38 15.02
N GLY A 426 -10.25 -7.85 13.91
CA GLY A 426 -9.47 -7.23 12.84
C GLY A 426 -8.51 -8.20 12.15
N GLY A 427 -9.02 -9.02 11.23
CA GLY A 427 -8.20 -10.02 10.54
C GLY A 427 -7.00 -9.42 9.80
N ALA A 428 -7.17 -8.28 9.10
CA ALA A 428 -6.06 -7.52 8.53
C ALA A 428 -5.52 -6.48 9.50
N ILE A 429 -6.36 -5.53 9.92
CA ILE A 429 -5.97 -4.37 10.71
C ILE A 429 -6.82 -4.28 11.98
N GLY A 430 -6.15 -4.13 13.13
CA GLY A 430 -6.77 -3.79 14.40
C GLY A 430 -6.34 -2.40 14.88
N ILE A 431 -7.30 -1.48 15.05
CA ILE A 431 -7.08 -0.09 15.45
C ILE A 431 -7.70 0.15 16.83
N ASP A 432 -6.92 0.74 17.73
CA ASP A 432 -7.34 1.08 19.08
C ASP A 432 -6.76 2.43 19.49
N SER A 433 -7.61 3.37 19.93
CA SER A 433 -7.18 4.67 20.45
C SER A 433 -6.34 5.49 19.46
N VAL A 434 -6.95 5.91 18.34
CA VAL A 434 -6.29 6.71 17.29
C VAL A 434 -7.10 7.96 16.96
N ASP A 435 -6.46 9.14 16.94
CA ASP A 435 -7.19 10.39 16.67
C ASP A 435 -7.65 10.49 15.20
N ALA A 436 -6.76 10.25 14.25
CA ALA A 436 -7.07 10.34 12.83
C ALA A 436 -6.63 9.10 12.05
N VAL A 437 -7.57 8.49 11.32
CA VAL A 437 -7.30 7.36 10.41
C VAL A 437 -7.65 7.76 8.98
N SER A 438 -6.69 7.59 8.07
CA SER A 438 -6.90 7.75 6.63
C SER A 438 -6.52 6.49 5.86
N MET A 439 -7.39 6.06 4.96
CA MET A 439 -7.18 4.87 4.13
C MET A 439 -7.51 5.22 2.69
N SER A 440 -6.61 4.93 1.75
CA SER A 440 -6.90 5.19 0.33
C SER A 440 -6.32 4.13 -0.60
N ALA A 441 -7.02 3.83 -1.68
CA ALA A 441 -6.57 2.91 -2.75
C ALA A 441 -6.00 1.57 -2.24
N THR A 442 -6.51 1.07 -1.11
CA THR A 442 -5.99 -0.11 -0.41
C THR A 442 -6.91 -1.30 -0.65
N ILE A 443 -6.29 -2.47 -0.79
CA ILE A 443 -6.97 -3.75 -1.02
C ILE A 443 -6.99 -4.57 0.27
N PHE A 444 -8.17 -5.09 0.63
CA PHE A 444 -8.38 -6.05 1.70
C PHE A 444 -9.02 -7.31 1.11
N GLU A 445 -8.25 -8.39 1.01
CA GLU A 445 -8.69 -9.63 0.37
C GLU A 445 -8.48 -10.84 1.29
N ASP A 446 -9.49 -11.72 1.39
CA ASP A 446 -9.36 -13.01 2.09
C ASP A 446 -8.86 -12.91 3.55
N ASN A 447 -9.17 -11.82 4.26
CA ASN A 447 -8.78 -11.67 5.66
C ASN A 447 -9.88 -12.21 6.59
N SER A 448 -9.48 -12.77 7.73
CA SER A 448 -10.40 -13.44 8.66
C SER A 448 -10.18 -13.03 10.11
N GLY A 449 -11.26 -12.66 10.80
CA GLY A 449 -11.29 -12.44 12.26
C GLY A 449 -12.29 -13.38 12.94
N GLU A 450 -11.89 -14.09 14.00
CA GLU A 450 -12.83 -14.92 14.78
C GLU A 450 -13.82 -14.06 15.63
N GLY A 451 -13.46 -12.81 15.88
CA GLY A 451 -14.27 -11.78 16.53
C GLY A 451 -14.94 -10.85 15.51
N TYR A 452 -14.73 -9.56 15.69
CA TYR A 452 -15.26 -8.47 14.87
C TYR A 452 -14.28 -8.05 13.77
N GLY A 453 -14.78 -7.69 12.59
CA GLY A 453 -13.97 -7.11 11.53
C GLY A 453 -13.08 -8.14 10.84
N GLY A 454 -13.54 -8.74 9.73
CA GLY A 454 -12.71 -9.69 8.97
C GLY A 454 -11.50 -9.02 8.33
N ALA A 455 -11.67 -7.80 7.81
CA ALA A 455 -10.58 -6.94 7.37
C ALA A 455 -10.16 -5.97 8.48
N LEU A 456 -11.08 -5.12 8.93
CA LEU A 456 -10.78 -4.02 9.84
C LEU A 456 -11.65 -4.09 11.08
N TRP A 457 -11.02 -3.97 12.24
CA TRP A 457 -11.69 -3.61 13.48
C TRP A 457 -11.12 -2.30 14.01
N ALA A 458 -12.00 -1.36 14.34
CA ALA A 458 -11.62 -0.06 14.87
C ALA A 458 -12.50 0.35 16.06
N GLN A 459 -11.84 0.71 17.15
CA GLN A 459 -12.46 1.29 18.34
C GLN A 459 -11.70 2.54 18.80
N ASP A 460 -12.39 3.40 19.55
CA ASP A 460 -11.80 4.61 20.13
C ASP A 460 -11.05 5.47 19.09
N VAL A 461 -11.63 5.54 17.87
CA VAL A 461 -11.12 6.37 16.77
C VAL A 461 -11.94 7.65 16.67
N VAL A 462 -11.28 8.81 16.72
CA VAL A 462 -11.99 10.10 16.66
C VAL A 462 -12.54 10.37 15.26
N SER A 463 -11.76 10.06 14.21
CA SER A 463 -12.23 10.15 12.82
C SER A 463 -11.56 9.13 11.89
N LEU A 464 -12.37 8.51 11.03
CA LEU A 464 -11.90 7.59 9.98
C LEU A 464 -12.40 8.06 8.62
N SER A 465 -11.49 8.20 7.66
CA SER A 465 -11.78 8.48 6.26
C SER A 465 -11.20 7.38 5.38
N ALA A 466 -12.03 6.76 4.56
CA ALA A 466 -11.66 5.70 3.63
C ALA A 466 -12.13 6.02 2.22
N ASP A 467 -11.24 6.00 1.24
CA ASP A 467 -11.55 6.33 -0.16
C ASP A 467 -10.98 5.31 -1.15
N GLY A 468 -11.79 4.92 -2.14
CA GLY A 468 -11.30 4.07 -3.23
C GLY A 468 -10.84 2.68 -2.79
N LEU A 469 -11.42 2.11 -1.73
CA LEU A 469 -11.03 0.79 -1.23
C LEU A 469 -11.61 -0.34 -2.06
N THR A 470 -10.87 -1.45 -2.14
CA THR A 470 -11.38 -2.74 -2.65
C THR A 470 -11.36 -3.76 -1.52
N VAL A 471 -12.54 -4.21 -1.09
CA VAL A 471 -12.71 -5.06 0.10
C VAL A 471 -13.46 -6.32 -0.29
N THR A 472 -12.74 -7.42 -0.46
CA THR A 472 -13.24 -8.65 -1.09
C THR A 472 -13.05 -9.88 -0.23
N GLU A 473 -14.09 -10.71 -0.11
CA GLU A 473 -14.01 -12.06 0.50
C GLU A 473 -13.46 -12.07 1.94
N ASN A 474 -13.67 -10.99 2.70
CA ASN A 474 -13.26 -10.95 4.10
C ASN A 474 -14.34 -11.58 4.98
N THR A 475 -13.92 -12.31 6.02
CA THR A 475 -14.82 -13.08 6.88
C THR A 475 -14.66 -12.70 8.36
N SER A 476 -15.78 -12.53 9.06
CA SER A 476 -15.83 -12.44 10.52
C SER A 476 -16.79 -13.49 11.09
N ASP A 477 -16.40 -14.13 12.18
CA ASP A 477 -17.29 -15.08 12.88
C ASP A 477 -18.34 -14.37 13.74
N SER A 478 -18.14 -13.07 14.05
CA SER A 478 -19.08 -12.21 14.76
C SER A 478 -19.75 -11.17 13.85
N ALA A 479 -19.21 -9.95 13.70
CA ALA A 479 -19.86 -8.90 12.92
C ALA A 479 -18.85 -8.05 12.15
N GLY A 480 -19.31 -7.42 11.07
CA GLY A 480 -18.46 -6.68 10.14
C GLY A 480 -17.57 -7.63 9.35
N GLY A 481 -18.16 -8.39 8.42
CA GLY A 481 -17.38 -9.35 7.60
C GLY A 481 -16.19 -8.69 6.93
N ALA A 482 -16.36 -7.44 6.49
CA ALA A 482 -15.26 -6.54 6.21
C ALA A 482 -14.89 -5.72 7.45
N PHE A 483 -15.71 -4.71 7.79
CA PHE A 483 -15.36 -3.68 8.77
C PHE A 483 -16.30 -3.69 9.98
N ALA A 484 -15.72 -3.65 11.18
CA ALA A 484 -16.43 -3.43 12.43
C ALA A 484 -15.98 -2.12 13.07
N LEU A 485 -16.94 -1.22 13.31
CA LEU A 485 -16.69 0.14 13.81
C LEU A 485 -17.44 0.36 15.13
N GLU A 486 -16.69 0.65 16.20
CA GLU A 486 -17.22 0.80 17.56
C GLU A 486 -16.94 2.21 18.10
N GLY A 487 -17.99 3.03 18.18
CA GLY A 487 -17.88 4.43 18.60
C GLY A 487 -17.06 5.31 17.65
N VAL A 488 -16.92 4.92 16.37
CA VAL A 488 -16.05 5.59 15.39
C VAL A 488 -16.87 6.42 14.42
N GLY A 489 -16.55 7.71 14.25
CA GLY A 489 -17.08 8.50 13.15
C GLY A 489 -16.36 8.16 11.84
N ALA A 490 -17.07 7.58 10.86
CA ALA A 490 -16.47 7.07 9.63
C ALA A 490 -17.12 7.64 8.36
N THR A 491 -16.28 8.01 7.39
CA THR A 491 -16.68 8.35 6.02
C THR A 491 -16.01 7.38 5.04
N ILE A 492 -16.80 6.74 4.20
CA ILE A 492 -16.35 5.79 3.18
C ILE A 492 -16.84 6.27 1.81
N SER A 493 -15.93 6.51 0.87
CA SER A 493 -16.25 6.97 -0.48
C SER A 493 -15.63 6.13 -1.58
N GLY A 494 -16.29 6.07 -2.74
CA GLY A 494 -15.71 5.49 -3.97
C GLY A 494 -15.26 4.03 -3.85
N SER A 495 -15.80 3.28 -2.88
CA SER A 495 -15.26 1.98 -2.46
C SER A 495 -16.14 0.81 -2.89
N SER A 496 -15.56 -0.38 -2.98
CA SER A 496 -16.25 -1.64 -3.31
C SER A 496 -16.10 -2.67 -2.19
N PHE A 497 -17.23 -3.22 -1.74
CA PHE A 497 -17.32 -4.30 -0.77
C PHE A 497 -18.02 -5.49 -1.43
N THR A 498 -17.26 -6.55 -1.72
CA THR A 498 -17.78 -7.71 -2.47
C THR A 498 -17.55 -9.02 -1.73
N GLY A 499 -18.59 -9.84 -1.61
CA GLY A 499 -18.45 -11.22 -1.09
C GLY A 499 -18.01 -11.32 0.37
N ASN A 500 -18.15 -10.26 1.16
CA ASN A 500 -17.74 -10.29 2.57
C ASN A 500 -18.79 -11.00 3.43
N VAL A 501 -18.35 -11.71 4.47
CA VAL A 501 -19.20 -12.59 5.28
C VAL A 501 -19.07 -12.26 6.77
N GLY A 502 -20.17 -11.94 7.44
CA GLY A 502 -20.20 -11.70 8.89
C GLY A 502 -21.59 -11.88 9.48
N ARG A 503 -21.75 -12.29 10.75
CA ARG A 503 -23.12 -12.53 11.29
C ARG A 503 -23.94 -11.25 11.36
N GLY A 504 -23.36 -10.13 11.80
CA GLY A 504 -24.00 -8.81 11.74
C GLY A 504 -23.26 -7.94 10.74
N GLY A 505 -23.93 -7.43 9.71
CA GLY A 505 -23.28 -6.63 8.67
C GLY A 505 -22.28 -7.47 7.88
N GLY A 506 -22.76 -8.13 6.82
CA GLY A 506 -21.89 -8.99 6.01
C GLY A 506 -20.69 -8.22 5.45
N ALA A 507 -20.86 -6.93 5.14
CA ALA A 507 -19.74 -6.01 4.91
C ALA A 507 -19.41 -5.19 6.17
N ILE A 508 -20.30 -4.26 6.55
CA ILE A 508 -19.98 -3.25 7.57
C ILE A 508 -20.97 -3.35 8.73
N TRP A 509 -20.42 -3.36 9.93
CA TRP A 509 -21.17 -3.29 11.18
C TRP A 509 -20.75 -2.07 11.99
N ILE A 510 -21.73 -1.33 12.51
CA ILE A 510 -21.50 -0.15 13.34
C ILE A 510 -22.18 -0.26 14.71
N ASN A 511 -21.52 0.24 15.74
CA ASN A 511 -22.03 0.25 17.12
C ASN A 511 -21.57 1.47 17.96
N ASP A 512 -22.15 1.63 19.15
CA ASP A 512 -21.68 2.51 20.24
C ASP A 512 -21.54 4.01 19.91
N GLY A 513 -22.52 4.57 19.21
CA GLY A 513 -22.57 6.01 18.88
C GLY A 513 -21.84 6.37 17.59
N THR A 514 -21.61 5.40 16.73
CA THR A 514 -21.00 5.56 15.41
C THR A 514 -21.89 6.34 14.45
N ALA A 515 -21.32 7.34 13.79
CA ALA A 515 -21.87 7.97 12.60
C ALA A 515 -21.12 7.46 11.37
N LEU A 516 -21.79 6.69 10.52
CA LEU A 516 -21.23 6.16 9.27
C LEU A 516 -21.86 6.88 8.08
N THR A 517 -21.02 7.46 7.23
CA THR A 517 -21.40 8.00 5.93
C THR A 517 -20.75 7.18 4.82
N VAL A 518 -21.56 6.70 3.88
CA VAL A 518 -21.12 5.95 2.69
C VAL A 518 -21.56 6.71 1.44
N THR A 519 -20.64 6.96 0.51
CA THR A 519 -20.95 7.71 -0.72
C THR A 519 -20.30 7.09 -1.96
N GLY A 520 -21.01 7.07 -3.10
CA GLY A 520 -20.39 6.68 -4.37
C GLY A 520 -19.85 5.25 -4.38
N SER A 521 -20.41 4.35 -3.58
CA SER A 521 -19.81 3.04 -3.26
C SER A 521 -20.68 1.87 -3.73
N THR A 522 -20.14 0.65 -3.71
CA THR A 522 -20.87 -0.57 -4.10
C THR A 522 -20.73 -1.66 -3.05
N PHE A 523 -21.85 -2.31 -2.71
CA PHE A 523 -21.93 -3.47 -1.83
C PHE A 523 -22.60 -4.61 -2.61
N GLU A 524 -21.80 -5.61 -3.01
CA GLU A 524 -22.26 -6.71 -3.86
C GLU A 524 -22.03 -8.07 -3.21
N GLY A 525 -23.05 -8.93 -3.18
CA GLY A 525 -22.88 -10.33 -2.80
C GLY A 525 -22.42 -10.56 -1.35
N ASN A 526 -22.55 -9.57 -0.47
CA ASN A 526 -22.14 -9.71 0.93
C ASN A 526 -23.19 -10.53 1.70
N SER A 527 -22.75 -11.31 2.68
CA SER A 527 -23.63 -12.25 3.40
C SER A 527 -23.54 -12.10 4.91
N GLY A 528 -24.70 -12.13 5.57
CA GLY A 528 -24.75 -12.18 7.02
C GLY A 528 -25.98 -12.82 7.62
N THR A 529 -26.09 -12.82 8.94
CA THR A 529 -27.35 -13.18 9.62
C THR A 529 -28.32 -12.01 9.59
N THR A 530 -27.82 -10.80 9.87
CA THR A 530 -28.61 -9.56 9.83
C THR A 530 -27.81 -8.46 9.14
N GLY A 531 -28.42 -7.81 8.15
CA GLY A 531 -27.74 -6.84 7.30
C GLY A 531 -26.73 -7.56 6.41
N GLY A 532 -27.15 -8.06 5.25
CA GLY A 532 -26.22 -8.76 4.35
C GLY A 532 -25.08 -7.84 3.88
N ALA A 533 -25.33 -6.54 3.73
CA ALA A 533 -24.29 -5.54 3.54
C ALA A 533 -24.01 -4.73 4.81
N LEU A 534 -24.99 -3.94 5.25
CA LEU A 534 -24.83 -2.92 6.29
C LEU A 534 -25.68 -3.24 7.53
N HIS A 535 -25.08 -3.13 8.71
CA HIS A 535 -25.78 -3.29 9.98
C HIS A 535 -25.54 -2.11 10.92
N CYS A 536 -26.60 -1.36 11.23
CA CYS A 536 -26.61 -0.36 12.30
C CYS A 536 -27.13 -0.96 13.61
N SER A 537 -26.26 -1.06 14.62
CA SER A 537 -26.65 -1.59 15.93
C SER A 537 -27.55 -0.65 16.72
N ALA A 538 -28.16 -1.21 17.76
CA ALA A 538 -29.13 -0.54 18.62
C ALA A 538 -28.49 0.51 19.54
N SER A 539 -28.34 1.74 19.04
CA SER A 539 -27.99 2.93 19.82
C SER A 539 -28.64 4.18 19.22
N ALA A 540 -29.28 4.98 20.08
CA ALA A 540 -30.01 6.19 19.67
C ALA A 540 -29.09 7.29 19.09
N THR A 541 -27.77 7.17 19.31
CA THR A 541 -26.76 8.08 18.74
C THR A 541 -26.15 7.55 17.45
N ASN A 542 -26.41 6.29 17.06
CA ASN A 542 -25.93 5.79 15.78
C ASN A 542 -26.66 6.48 14.62
N SER A 543 -25.91 6.79 13.57
CA SER A 543 -26.46 7.36 12.33
C SER A 543 -25.83 6.65 11.13
N LEU A 544 -26.68 6.19 10.22
CA LEU A 544 -26.28 5.59 8.95
C LEU A 544 -26.74 6.49 7.80
N VAL A 545 -25.78 7.01 7.03
CA VAL A 545 -26.03 7.81 5.84
C VAL A 545 -25.44 7.10 4.63
N VAL A 546 -26.26 6.85 3.62
CA VAL A 546 -25.88 6.16 2.38
C VAL A 546 -26.34 7.00 1.20
N THR A 547 -25.41 7.43 0.35
CA THR A 547 -25.71 8.31 -0.79
C THR A 547 -25.02 7.82 -2.06
N ASP A 548 -25.67 7.92 -3.22
CA ASP A 548 -25.06 7.56 -4.51
C ASP A 548 -24.43 6.16 -4.49
N THR A 549 -25.09 5.20 -3.85
CA THR A 549 -24.52 3.89 -3.52
C THR A 549 -25.41 2.77 -4.05
N THR A 550 -24.78 1.70 -4.53
CA THR A 550 -25.49 0.50 -5.00
C THR A 550 -25.31 -0.64 -3.99
N LEU A 551 -26.42 -1.22 -3.53
CA LEU A 551 -26.46 -2.41 -2.68
C LEU A 551 -27.19 -3.52 -3.44
N VAL A 552 -26.43 -4.47 -3.98
CA VAL A 552 -26.95 -5.48 -4.91
C VAL A 552 -26.62 -6.91 -4.48
N ALA A 553 -27.58 -7.81 -4.64
CA ALA A 553 -27.39 -9.25 -4.45
C ALA A 553 -26.82 -9.66 -3.07
N ASN A 554 -27.07 -8.85 -2.03
CA ASN A 554 -26.65 -9.17 -0.67
C ASN A 554 -27.65 -10.12 0.01
N ASP A 555 -27.16 -11.00 0.87
CA ASP A 555 -27.93 -12.09 1.47
C ASP A 555 -27.91 -12.03 3.01
N ALA A 556 -29.09 -12.12 3.62
CA ALA A 556 -29.23 -12.24 5.07
C ALA A 556 -29.99 -13.52 5.46
N SER A 557 -29.42 -14.33 6.35
CA SER A 557 -30.09 -15.54 6.84
C SER A 557 -31.26 -15.26 7.80
N ASP A 558 -31.49 -13.99 8.20
CA ASP A 558 -32.63 -13.56 9.01
C ASP A 558 -33.26 -12.26 8.48
N GLN A 559 -32.60 -11.11 8.61
CA GLN A 559 -33.23 -9.80 8.37
C GLN A 559 -32.34 -8.81 7.61
N GLY A 560 -32.94 -8.00 6.74
CA GLY A 560 -32.28 -6.90 6.04
C GLY A 560 -31.24 -7.41 5.05
N GLY A 561 -31.67 -7.88 3.87
CA GLY A 561 -30.74 -8.48 2.90
C GLY A 561 -29.61 -7.52 2.50
N ALA A 562 -29.89 -6.23 2.34
CA ALA A 562 -28.86 -5.20 2.25
C ALA A 562 -28.64 -4.49 3.59
N ILE A 563 -29.68 -3.83 4.09
CA ILE A 563 -29.58 -2.93 5.25
C ILE A 563 -30.40 -3.46 6.41
N TYR A 564 -29.76 -3.55 7.57
CA TYR A 564 -30.42 -3.83 8.84
C TYR A 564 -30.13 -2.71 9.85
N ALA A 565 -31.17 -2.03 10.33
CA ALA A 565 -31.06 -1.06 11.42
C ALA A 565 -31.81 -1.59 12.64
N ASN A 566 -31.07 -2.05 13.64
CA ASN A 566 -31.55 -2.88 14.74
C ASN A 566 -32.49 -2.14 15.73
N TYR A 567 -33.41 -2.91 16.34
CA TYR A 567 -34.15 -2.58 17.56
C TYR A 567 -33.72 -3.49 18.71
N GLY A 568 -32.88 -2.98 19.61
CA GLY A 568 -32.45 -3.71 20.80
C GLY A 568 -33.51 -3.68 21.92
N SER A 569 -33.21 -4.33 23.05
CA SER A 569 -34.12 -4.37 24.22
C SER A 569 -34.35 -3.03 24.91
N SER A 570 -33.54 -2.00 24.60
CA SER A 570 -33.59 -0.69 25.25
C SER A 570 -33.47 0.51 24.31
N SER A 571 -33.07 0.34 23.03
CA SER A 571 -32.88 1.44 22.07
C SER A 571 -32.90 0.91 20.62
N ALA A 572 -33.21 1.78 19.66
CA ALA A 572 -33.06 1.54 18.23
C ALA A 572 -31.81 2.23 17.70
N CYS A 573 -31.37 1.88 16.47
CA CYS A 573 -30.50 2.76 15.69
C CYS A 573 -31.11 4.18 15.66
N GLY A 574 -30.28 5.21 15.80
CA GLY A 574 -30.76 6.60 15.91
C GLY A 574 -31.45 7.05 14.63
N SER A 575 -30.73 7.02 13.51
CA SER A 575 -31.25 7.45 12.20
C SER A 575 -30.69 6.65 11.03
N VAL A 576 -31.49 6.54 9.98
CA VAL A 576 -31.09 6.01 8.67
C VAL A 576 -31.48 7.01 7.59
N SER A 577 -30.52 7.43 6.77
CA SER A 577 -30.76 8.30 5.61
C SER A 577 -30.16 7.63 4.37
N VAL A 578 -30.99 7.29 3.41
CA VAL A 578 -30.56 6.74 2.12
C VAL A 578 -31.01 7.67 1.02
N SER A 579 -30.10 8.09 0.14
CA SER A 579 -30.46 8.96 -0.98
C SER A 579 -29.74 8.62 -2.28
N ASP A 580 -30.39 8.88 -3.41
CA ASP A 580 -29.78 8.73 -4.74
C ASP A 580 -29.16 7.33 -4.95
N SER A 581 -29.77 6.29 -4.38
CA SER A 581 -29.15 4.97 -4.22
C SER A 581 -30.04 3.84 -4.73
N VAL A 582 -29.43 2.69 -5.01
CA VAL A 582 -30.12 1.49 -5.51
C VAL A 582 -29.96 0.35 -4.51
N ILE A 583 -31.06 -0.31 -4.19
CA ILE A 583 -31.15 -1.51 -3.34
C ILE A 583 -31.84 -2.59 -4.15
N GLU A 584 -31.07 -3.46 -4.80
CA GLU A 584 -31.57 -4.38 -5.83
C GLU A 584 -31.19 -5.85 -5.58
N GLU A 585 -32.09 -6.78 -5.91
CA GLU A 585 -31.81 -8.23 -5.90
C GLU A 585 -31.32 -8.79 -4.55
N ASN A 586 -31.56 -8.09 -3.44
CA ASN A 586 -31.13 -8.56 -2.12
C ASN A 586 -32.13 -9.59 -1.57
N HIS A 587 -31.62 -10.48 -0.72
CA HIS A 587 -32.39 -11.58 -0.15
C HIS A 587 -32.31 -11.57 1.38
N ALA A 588 -33.44 -11.79 2.04
CA ALA A 588 -33.44 -12.17 3.46
C ALA A 588 -34.31 -13.41 3.69
N THR A 589 -33.94 -14.26 4.65
CA THR A 589 -34.78 -15.43 4.94
C THR A 589 -36.12 -15.03 5.53
N ASN A 590 -36.15 -14.11 6.52
CA ASN A 590 -37.36 -13.81 7.27
C ASN A 590 -37.94 -12.42 6.96
N TYR A 591 -37.21 -11.32 7.13
CA TYR A 591 -37.81 -9.98 7.02
C TYR A 591 -36.94 -8.96 6.29
N GLY A 592 -37.56 -8.14 5.44
CA GLY A 592 -36.90 -7.01 4.78
C GLY A 592 -35.86 -7.47 3.78
N GLY A 593 -36.32 -8.03 2.65
CA GLY A 593 -35.45 -8.58 1.61
C GLY A 593 -34.34 -7.62 1.17
N GLY A 594 -34.65 -6.32 1.06
CA GLY A 594 -33.64 -5.27 0.90
C GLY A 594 -33.36 -4.57 2.21
N VAL A 595 -34.41 -4.07 2.86
CA VAL A 595 -34.29 -3.18 4.02
C VAL A 595 -35.11 -3.71 5.18
N SER A 596 -34.49 -3.79 6.35
CA SER A 596 -35.16 -4.01 7.61
C SER A 596 -34.75 -2.92 8.59
N ASP A 597 -35.62 -1.93 8.74
CA ASP A 597 -35.30 -0.67 9.39
C ASP A 597 -36.19 -0.41 10.59
N PHE A 598 -35.56 -0.42 11.76
CA PHE A 598 -36.18 -0.12 13.04
C PHE A 598 -35.65 1.16 13.66
N ALA A 599 -34.90 1.98 12.91
CA ALA A 599 -34.34 3.21 13.43
C ALA A 599 -35.44 4.16 13.92
N THR A 600 -35.08 5.12 14.79
CA THR A 600 -36.06 6.05 15.35
C THR A 600 -36.71 6.89 14.25
N SER A 601 -35.89 7.43 13.35
CA SER A 601 -36.31 8.19 12.18
C SER A 601 -35.56 7.75 10.93
N SER A 602 -36.24 7.65 9.79
CA SER A 602 -35.56 7.32 8.54
C SER A 602 -36.11 8.06 7.33
N VAL A 603 -35.21 8.37 6.39
CA VAL A 603 -35.51 9.02 5.11
C VAL A 603 -34.90 8.20 3.97
N TYR A 604 -35.71 7.89 2.97
CA TYR A 604 -35.30 7.26 1.72
C TYR A 604 -35.73 8.20 0.57
N GLU A 605 -34.78 8.92 -0.01
CA GLU A 605 -35.06 9.98 -1.00
C GLU A 605 -34.38 9.67 -2.35
N ARG A 606 -35.12 9.63 -3.46
CA ARG A 606 -34.58 9.22 -4.77
C ARG A 606 -33.91 7.84 -4.72
N VAL A 607 -34.57 6.88 -4.07
CA VAL A 607 -34.07 5.51 -3.88
C VAL A 607 -34.85 4.54 -4.76
N GLU A 608 -34.15 3.60 -5.39
CA GLU A 608 -34.75 2.48 -6.10
C GLU A 608 -34.61 1.19 -5.26
N VAL A 609 -35.72 0.64 -4.77
CA VAL A 609 -35.78 -0.63 -4.04
C VAL A 609 -36.40 -1.68 -4.94
N LEU A 610 -35.56 -2.45 -5.62
CA LEU A 610 -35.93 -3.29 -6.76
C LEU A 610 -35.72 -4.78 -6.51
N ASP A 611 -36.69 -5.61 -6.87
CA ASP A 611 -36.52 -7.07 -6.99
C ASP A 611 -35.94 -7.76 -5.73
N ASN A 612 -36.14 -7.16 -4.55
CA ASN A 612 -35.67 -7.75 -3.30
C ASN A 612 -36.66 -8.81 -2.80
N SER A 613 -36.16 -9.87 -2.20
CA SER A 613 -36.95 -11.06 -1.91
C SER A 613 -36.82 -11.55 -0.47
N THR A 614 -37.87 -12.21 0.03
CA THR A 614 -37.73 -13.07 1.21
C THR A 614 -38.27 -14.47 1.04
N SER A 615 -37.62 -15.43 1.70
CA SER A 615 -38.03 -16.83 1.68
C SER A 615 -39.25 -17.13 2.57
N ARG A 616 -39.34 -16.51 3.74
CA ARG A 616 -40.31 -16.78 4.82
C ARG A 616 -40.64 -15.50 5.59
N GLY A 617 -41.36 -14.58 4.97
CA GLY A 617 -41.92 -13.44 5.69
C GLY A 617 -42.24 -12.23 4.81
N ILE A 618 -41.65 -11.09 5.13
CA ILE A 618 -41.95 -9.77 4.53
C ILE A 618 -40.90 -9.44 3.46
N GLY A 619 -41.32 -9.21 2.22
CA GLY A 619 -40.48 -8.84 1.09
C GLY A 619 -40.14 -7.36 1.07
N GLY A 620 -39.15 -6.96 0.26
CA GLY A 620 -38.78 -5.56 0.03
C GLY A 620 -38.30 -4.82 1.28
N MET A 621 -39.21 -4.12 1.95
CA MET A 621 -38.94 -3.25 3.10
C MET A 621 -39.76 -3.64 4.32
N TYR A 622 -39.09 -3.78 5.46
CA TYR A 622 -39.72 -3.96 6.76
C TYR A 622 -39.40 -2.76 7.65
N LEU A 623 -40.43 -2.00 8.04
CA LEU A 623 -40.28 -0.71 8.67
C LEU A 623 -40.94 -0.68 10.07
N ARG A 624 -40.20 -0.18 11.06
CA ARG A 624 -40.67 0.14 12.42
C ARG A 624 -40.01 1.43 12.94
N GLY A 625 -40.53 2.02 14.01
CA GLY A 625 -40.08 3.32 14.56
C GLY A 625 -41.17 4.39 14.46
N THR A 626 -40.88 5.67 14.72
CA THR A 626 -41.92 6.72 14.73
C THR A 626 -42.12 7.36 13.37
N ASP A 627 -41.02 7.72 12.69
CA ASP A 627 -41.07 8.54 11.47
C ASP A 627 -40.30 7.87 10.34
N LYS A 628 -41.00 7.57 9.25
CA LYS A 628 -40.44 7.00 8.02
C LYS A 628 -40.91 7.84 6.85
N THR A 629 -39.98 8.29 6.03
CA THR A 629 -40.30 9.01 4.78
C THR A 629 -39.64 8.31 3.61
N ILE A 630 -40.42 8.03 2.58
CA ILE A 630 -39.93 7.60 1.28
C ILE A 630 -40.41 8.66 0.29
N SER A 631 -39.48 9.34 -0.37
CA SER A 631 -39.77 10.47 -1.27
C SER A 631 -39.08 10.34 -2.61
N ASP A 632 -39.77 10.72 -3.69
CA ASP A 632 -39.25 10.71 -5.07
C ASP A 632 -38.61 9.37 -5.47
N SER A 633 -39.16 8.26 -4.96
CA SER A 633 -38.52 6.95 -4.96
C SER A 633 -39.37 5.89 -5.68
N ARG A 634 -38.78 4.71 -5.90
CA ARG A 634 -39.46 3.57 -6.53
C ARG A 634 -39.24 2.28 -5.75
N VAL A 635 -40.32 1.63 -5.35
CA VAL A 635 -40.33 0.31 -4.70
C VAL A 635 -41.02 -0.68 -5.63
N SER A 636 -40.26 -1.48 -6.37
CA SER A 636 -40.80 -2.30 -7.46
C SER A 636 -40.24 -3.71 -7.55
N GLY A 637 -41.05 -4.66 -8.01
CA GLY A 637 -40.62 -6.05 -8.24
C GLY A 637 -40.30 -6.86 -6.97
N ASN A 638 -40.46 -6.27 -5.78
CA ASN A 638 -40.12 -6.95 -4.54
C ASN A 638 -41.10 -8.10 -4.27
N SER A 639 -40.58 -9.22 -3.78
CA SER A 639 -41.35 -10.43 -3.55
C SER A 639 -41.24 -10.93 -2.10
N SER A 640 -42.34 -11.45 -1.58
CA SER A 640 -42.40 -11.98 -0.22
C SER A 640 -42.88 -13.41 -0.18
N GLY A 641 -42.28 -14.24 0.68
CA GLY A 641 -42.73 -15.62 0.88
C GLY A 641 -44.10 -15.72 1.55
N GLU A 642 -44.46 -14.78 2.43
CA GLU A 642 -45.65 -14.90 3.29
C GLU A 642 -46.56 -13.66 3.34
N VAL A 643 -46.00 -12.45 3.43
CA VAL A 643 -46.75 -11.26 3.87
C VAL A 643 -46.89 -10.20 2.76
N ALA A 644 -45.99 -9.23 2.70
CA ALA A 644 -46.12 -7.99 1.93
C ALA A 644 -44.74 -7.52 1.45
N ALA A 645 -44.70 -6.59 0.50
CA ALA A 645 -43.47 -5.98 -0.02
C ALA A 645 -43.05 -4.71 0.75
N ILE A 646 -44.00 -4.06 1.42
CA ILE A 646 -43.74 -3.06 2.47
C ILE A 646 -44.61 -3.44 3.66
N TYR A 647 -44.02 -3.50 4.87
CA TYR A 647 -44.75 -3.86 6.07
C TYR A 647 -44.44 -2.93 7.26
N LEU A 648 -45.49 -2.58 8.01
CA LEU A 648 -45.48 -1.71 9.18
C LEU A 648 -46.14 -2.41 10.38
N ASP A 649 -45.49 -2.40 11.56
CA ASP A 649 -45.89 -3.24 12.71
C ASP A 649 -46.03 -2.54 14.08
N GLN A 650 -45.90 -1.22 14.18
CA GLN A 650 -45.96 -0.52 15.48
C GLN A 650 -46.97 0.63 15.49
N ASP A 651 -47.67 0.78 16.62
CA ASP A 651 -48.79 1.73 16.80
C ASP A 651 -48.42 3.20 16.48
N ASP A 652 -47.17 3.59 16.72
CA ASP A 652 -46.69 4.96 16.52
C ASP A 652 -45.95 5.18 15.19
N THR A 653 -45.85 4.18 14.31
CA THR A 653 -45.15 4.35 13.03
C THR A 653 -45.98 5.16 12.04
N THR A 654 -45.44 6.29 11.60
CA THR A 654 -45.93 7.05 10.46
C THR A 654 -45.00 6.84 9.26
N LEU A 655 -45.52 6.26 8.18
CA LEU A 655 -44.84 6.18 6.88
C LEU A 655 -45.44 7.23 5.94
N THR A 656 -44.63 8.19 5.52
CA THR A 656 -44.96 9.12 4.46
C THR A 656 -44.38 8.61 3.14
N LEU A 657 -45.24 8.42 2.15
CA LEU A 657 -44.87 8.16 0.76
C LEU A 657 -45.15 9.45 -0.01
N GLU A 658 -44.10 10.15 -0.45
CA GLU A 658 -44.21 11.39 -1.22
C GLU A 658 -43.68 11.14 -2.63
N ASN A 659 -44.46 11.41 -3.68
CA ASN A 659 -44.03 11.22 -5.08
C ASN A 659 -43.34 9.85 -5.32
N THR A 660 -43.89 8.79 -4.72
CA THR A 660 -43.25 7.46 -4.69
C THR A 660 -44.08 6.46 -5.49
N GLU A 661 -43.41 5.71 -6.35
CA GLU A 661 -44.00 4.59 -7.09
C GLU A 661 -43.85 3.29 -6.29
N VAL A 662 -44.96 2.63 -5.96
CA VAL A 662 -44.99 1.28 -5.38
C VAL A 662 -45.66 0.35 -6.38
N SER A 663 -44.89 -0.37 -7.18
CA SER A 663 -45.43 -1.09 -8.34
C SER A 663 -44.90 -2.50 -8.53
N TYR A 664 -45.70 -3.40 -9.11
CA TYR A 664 -45.27 -4.76 -9.50
C TYR A 664 -44.70 -5.61 -8.36
N ASN A 665 -45.03 -5.29 -7.12
CA ASN A 665 -44.60 -6.10 -5.99
C ASN A 665 -45.52 -7.31 -5.84
N THR A 666 -44.99 -8.39 -5.28
CA THR A 666 -45.71 -9.65 -5.07
C THR A 666 -45.82 -9.97 -3.57
N GLY A 667 -47.04 -9.85 -3.05
CA GLY A 667 -47.40 -10.27 -1.70
C GLY A 667 -47.47 -11.79 -1.57
N GLY A 668 -47.19 -12.30 -0.38
CA GLY A 668 -47.21 -13.73 -0.09
C GLY A 668 -48.62 -14.26 0.15
N SER A 669 -48.73 -15.41 0.81
CA SER A 669 -50.00 -16.17 0.92
C SER A 669 -51.11 -15.49 1.73
N TYR A 670 -50.82 -14.41 2.48
CA TYR A 670 -51.73 -13.92 3.51
C TYR A 670 -52.28 -12.50 3.33
N TYR A 671 -51.59 -11.54 2.70
CA TYR A 671 -51.99 -10.11 2.73
C TYR A 671 -51.54 -9.29 1.51
N GLY A 672 -51.99 -8.03 1.41
CA GLY A 672 -51.65 -7.08 0.34
C GLY A 672 -50.20 -6.60 0.31
N THR A 673 -49.78 -5.92 -0.77
CA THR A 673 -48.36 -5.54 -0.99
C THR A 673 -47.82 -4.46 -0.06
N VAL A 674 -48.67 -3.53 0.39
CA VAL A 674 -48.38 -2.64 1.52
C VAL A 674 -49.27 -3.07 2.68
N HIS A 675 -48.67 -3.52 3.78
CA HIS A 675 -49.41 -4.00 4.95
C HIS A 675 -49.21 -3.08 6.14
N ILE A 676 -50.32 -2.59 6.68
CA ILE A 676 -50.38 -1.76 7.87
C ILE A 676 -51.04 -2.55 8.99
N THR A 677 -50.26 -3.10 9.93
CA THR A 677 -50.83 -3.79 11.10
C THR A 677 -51.24 -2.78 12.16
N ARG A 678 -50.32 -1.84 12.42
CA ARG A 678 -50.45 -0.75 13.38
C ARG A 678 -49.71 0.47 12.82
N GLY A 679 -50.26 1.68 12.97
CA GLY A 679 -49.64 2.93 12.51
C GLY A 679 -50.42 3.67 11.40
N THR A 680 -49.77 4.67 10.80
CA THR A 680 -50.35 5.54 9.76
C THR A 680 -49.49 5.50 8.50
N VAL A 681 -50.11 5.30 7.34
CA VAL A 681 -49.48 5.57 6.05
C VAL A 681 -50.13 6.82 5.44
N LEU A 682 -49.31 7.79 5.09
CA LEU A 682 -49.69 8.99 4.35
C LEU A 682 -49.08 8.89 2.94
N CYS A 683 -49.91 8.66 1.94
CA CYS A 683 -49.52 8.75 0.54
C CYS A 683 -49.88 10.15 -0.01
N VAL A 684 -48.86 10.90 -0.40
CA VAL A 684 -48.97 12.19 -1.08
C VAL A 684 -48.38 12.03 -2.47
N GLY A 685 -49.19 12.20 -3.50
CA GLY A 685 -48.73 12.14 -4.89
C GLY A 685 -48.72 13.51 -5.56
N ASP A 686 -48.33 13.48 -6.84
CA ASP A 686 -48.53 14.55 -7.80
C ASP A 686 -49.34 13.99 -8.96
N THR A 687 -50.61 14.38 -9.06
CA THR A 687 -51.53 13.93 -10.12
C THR A 687 -51.13 14.37 -11.52
N SER A 688 -50.06 15.16 -11.68
CA SER A 688 -49.46 15.47 -12.98
C SER A 688 -48.53 14.35 -13.51
N VAL A 689 -48.22 13.33 -12.70
CA VAL A 689 -47.38 12.19 -13.05
C VAL A 689 -48.13 10.87 -12.81
N ASP A 690 -48.52 10.19 -13.89
CA ASP A 690 -49.33 8.95 -13.88
C ASP A 690 -48.65 7.74 -13.18
N THR A 691 -47.42 7.87 -12.68
CA THR A 691 -46.66 6.75 -12.07
C THR A 691 -46.52 6.83 -10.55
N TYR A 692 -46.77 8.00 -9.94
CA TYR A 692 -46.66 8.16 -8.48
C TYR A 692 -47.91 7.63 -7.79
N GLY A 693 -47.73 6.57 -6.99
CA GLY A 693 -48.85 5.85 -6.42
C GLY A 693 -48.59 4.36 -6.24
N ILE A 694 -49.66 3.60 -5.96
CA ILE A 694 -49.62 2.17 -5.65
C ILE A 694 -50.42 1.41 -6.70
N TRP A 695 -49.76 0.69 -7.61
CA TRP A 695 -50.42 0.08 -8.77
C TRP A 695 -49.70 -1.17 -9.29
N GLY A 696 -50.36 -2.01 -10.09
CA GLY A 696 -49.72 -3.19 -10.72
C GLY A 696 -49.23 -4.28 -9.75
N ASN A 697 -49.56 -4.15 -8.47
CA ASN A 697 -49.17 -5.06 -7.41
C ASN A 697 -50.07 -6.31 -7.38
N THR A 698 -49.53 -7.44 -6.90
CA THR A 698 -50.25 -8.72 -6.87
C THR A 698 -50.25 -9.32 -5.47
N ALA A 699 -51.43 -9.60 -4.92
CA ALA A 699 -51.57 -10.28 -3.64
C ALA A 699 -52.91 -11.03 -3.52
N PRO A 700 -53.02 -12.08 -2.66
CA PRO A 700 -54.28 -12.82 -2.49
C PRO A 700 -55.42 -12.01 -1.86
N TYR A 701 -55.12 -10.98 -1.06
CA TYR A 701 -56.09 -10.17 -0.32
C TYR A 701 -55.73 -8.67 -0.36
N GLY A 702 -56.31 -7.94 -1.33
CA GLY A 702 -56.03 -6.51 -1.58
C GLY A 702 -54.77 -6.34 -2.41
N ASN A 703 -54.94 -5.99 -3.69
CA ASN A 703 -53.82 -5.99 -4.63
C ASN A 703 -52.78 -4.91 -4.30
N GLY A 704 -53.17 -3.78 -3.68
CA GLY A 704 -52.28 -2.69 -3.30
C GLY A 704 -52.03 -2.58 -1.79
N VAL A 705 -53.07 -2.24 -1.02
CA VAL A 705 -52.94 -1.91 0.41
C VAL A 705 -53.84 -2.78 1.29
N TYR A 706 -53.27 -3.28 2.38
CA TYR A 706 -53.96 -4.00 3.44
C TYR A 706 -53.86 -3.23 4.75
N VAL A 707 -55.01 -2.91 5.36
CA VAL A 707 -55.09 -2.19 6.65
C VAL A 707 -55.73 -3.08 7.73
N ALA A 708 -54.96 -3.39 8.77
CA ALA A 708 -55.38 -4.08 9.99
C ALA A 708 -55.62 -3.08 11.14
N GLU A 709 -56.19 -3.55 12.26
CA GLU A 709 -56.57 -2.68 13.38
C GLU A 709 -55.54 -2.66 14.53
N PRO A 710 -55.19 -1.47 15.08
CA PRO A 710 -55.53 -0.10 14.64
C PRO A 710 -54.60 0.42 13.54
N GLY A 711 -55.13 0.77 12.38
CA GLY A 711 -54.34 1.26 11.24
C GLY A 711 -55.05 2.40 10.51
N THR A 712 -54.27 3.33 9.96
CA THR A 712 -54.78 4.47 9.18
C THR A 712 -54.04 4.56 7.84
N PHE A 713 -54.77 4.78 6.75
CA PHE A 713 -54.23 5.07 5.44
C PHE A 713 -54.86 6.37 4.90
N ILE A 714 -54.03 7.32 4.51
CA ILE A 714 -54.45 8.62 3.99
C ILE A 714 -53.83 8.79 2.61
N ALA A 715 -54.65 8.88 1.57
CA ALA A 715 -54.23 9.21 0.21
C ALA A 715 -54.67 10.64 -0.14
N THR A 716 -53.72 11.48 -0.55
CA THR A 716 -53.93 12.82 -1.12
C THR A 716 -53.17 12.89 -2.44
N ASP A 717 -53.87 13.07 -3.55
CA ASP A 717 -53.28 13.13 -4.91
C ASP A 717 -52.44 11.89 -5.27
N CYS A 718 -52.64 10.76 -4.57
CA CYS A 718 -51.93 9.50 -4.76
C CYS A 718 -52.70 8.58 -5.71
N ASP A 719 -52.08 8.17 -6.82
CA ASP A 719 -52.71 7.27 -7.80
C ASP A 719 -52.82 5.85 -7.25
N MET A 720 -54.03 5.30 -7.22
CA MET A 720 -54.28 3.94 -6.77
C MET A 720 -54.65 2.99 -7.93
N GLY A 721 -54.47 3.43 -9.18
CA GLY A 721 -54.49 2.57 -10.37
C GLY A 721 -55.76 2.60 -11.24
N ASP A 722 -56.53 3.69 -11.32
CA ASP A 722 -57.77 3.72 -12.13
C ASP A 722 -57.71 4.47 -13.49
N GLY A 723 -56.52 4.90 -13.94
CA GLY A 723 -56.41 5.88 -15.04
C GLY A 723 -56.19 5.37 -16.49
N VAL A 724 -55.43 4.29 -16.73
CA VAL A 724 -54.98 3.94 -18.09
C VAL A 724 -54.85 2.43 -18.30
N ALA A 725 -55.69 1.87 -19.20
CA ALA A 725 -55.71 0.60 -19.96
C ALA A 725 -54.71 -0.58 -19.73
N VAL A 726 -54.01 -0.66 -18.61
CA VAL A 726 -53.16 -1.75 -18.15
C VAL A 726 -53.56 -2.10 -16.71
N ASP A 727 -54.86 -2.34 -16.53
CA ASP A 727 -55.36 -3.11 -15.40
C ASP A 727 -55.41 -4.58 -15.84
N ASP A 728 -54.45 -5.39 -15.36
CA ASP A 728 -54.44 -6.83 -15.48
C ASP A 728 -54.57 -7.58 -14.14
N ASN A 729 -54.97 -6.91 -13.04
CA ASN A 729 -55.33 -7.60 -11.80
C ASN A 729 -56.75 -7.22 -11.35
N ALA A 730 -57.70 -8.09 -11.71
CA ALA A 730 -59.16 -8.00 -11.48
C ALA A 730 -59.61 -8.03 -10.00
N GLY A 731 -58.98 -7.27 -9.12
CA GLY A 731 -59.26 -7.20 -7.69
C GLY A 731 -59.11 -5.78 -7.12
N PRO A 732 -59.66 -5.54 -5.92
CA PRO A 732 -59.69 -4.23 -5.27
C PRO A 732 -58.30 -3.75 -4.85
N ASP A 733 -58.03 -2.46 -5.05
CA ASP A 733 -56.74 -1.81 -4.73
C ASP A 733 -56.50 -1.74 -3.21
N ILE A 734 -57.57 -1.63 -2.41
CA ILE A 734 -57.51 -1.66 -0.93
C ILE A 734 -58.41 -2.74 -0.34
N TYR A 735 -57.86 -3.48 0.64
CA TYR A 735 -58.57 -4.49 1.44
C TYR A 735 -58.51 -4.17 2.94
N MET A 736 -59.65 -4.28 3.64
CA MET A 736 -59.75 -4.02 5.10
C MET A 736 -60.31 -5.22 5.88
N MET A 737 -59.65 -5.60 6.98
CA MET A 737 -59.90 -6.87 7.68
C MET A 737 -61.26 -6.96 8.41
N HIS A 738 -61.72 -5.91 9.11
CA HIS A 738 -62.79 -6.10 10.10
C HIS A 738 -64.19 -6.38 9.49
N ASN A 739 -64.49 -5.90 8.28
CA ASN A 739 -65.77 -6.20 7.62
C ASN A 739 -65.67 -7.11 6.40
N GLY A 740 -64.47 -7.58 6.03
CA GLY A 740 -64.24 -8.23 4.73
C GLY A 740 -64.60 -7.33 3.55
N SER A 741 -64.64 -6.02 3.80
CA SER A 741 -64.98 -5.00 2.82
C SER A 741 -63.78 -4.75 1.93
N THR A 742 -64.06 -4.64 0.63
CA THR A 742 -63.06 -4.33 -0.39
C THR A 742 -63.45 -3.05 -1.10
N TRP A 743 -62.46 -2.21 -1.36
CA TRP A 743 -62.65 -0.89 -1.96
C TRP A 743 -61.68 -0.73 -3.13
N SER A 744 -62.17 -0.15 -4.21
CA SER A 744 -61.36 0.30 -5.35
C SER A 744 -61.80 1.72 -5.66
N PHE A 745 -60.83 2.61 -5.85
CA PHE A 745 -61.04 4.03 -6.07
C PHE A 745 -59.84 4.58 -6.84
N GLY A 746 -60.06 5.63 -7.62
CA GLY A 746 -59.02 6.23 -8.44
C GLY A 746 -58.03 7.11 -7.73
N GLN A 747 -58.53 8.14 -7.04
CA GLN A 747 -57.74 9.20 -6.41
C GLN A 747 -58.47 9.71 -5.15
N ASP A 748 -57.70 10.23 -4.18
CA ASP A 748 -58.14 10.88 -2.94
C ASP A 748 -59.08 10.07 -2.01
N ALA A 749 -58.52 9.52 -0.93
CA ALA A 749 -59.32 8.85 0.09
C ALA A 749 -58.62 8.77 1.45
N THR A 750 -59.37 8.97 2.53
CA THR A 750 -58.92 8.71 3.90
C THR A 750 -59.63 7.49 4.44
N PHE A 751 -58.87 6.55 4.99
CA PHE A 751 -59.37 5.37 5.65
C PHE A 751 -58.79 5.27 7.06
N THR A 752 -59.65 5.20 8.06
CA THR A 752 -59.24 5.08 9.45
C THR A 752 -59.96 3.91 10.11
N CYS A 753 -59.22 3.01 10.75
CA CYS A 753 -59.80 1.94 11.58
C CYS A 753 -59.47 2.18 13.06
N ASP A 754 -60.51 2.41 13.86
CA ASP A 754 -60.38 2.58 15.31
C ASP A 754 -60.28 1.21 16.00
N GLY A 755 -59.09 0.88 16.51
CA GLY A 755 -58.85 -0.38 17.23
C GLY A 755 -59.58 -0.54 18.56
N ALA A 756 -60.20 0.51 19.11
CA ALA A 756 -61.00 0.42 20.32
C ALA A 756 -62.46 0.03 20.04
N THR A 757 -63.00 0.45 18.89
CA THR A 757 -64.40 0.20 18.51
C THR A 757 -64.56 -0.86 17.43
N GLY A 758 -63.49 -1.17 16.69
CA GLY A 758 -63.52 -2.04 15.53
C GLY A 758 -64.29 -1.44 14.34
N VAL A 759 -64.45 -0.11 14.33
CA VAL A 759 -65.16 0.61 13.28
C VAL A 759 -64.14 1.26 12.35
N CYS A 760 -64.22 0.92 11.07
CA CYS A 760 -63.48 1.59 10.00
C CYS A 760 -64.41 2.60 9.29
N SER A 761 -63.90 3.82 9.03
CA SER A 761 -64.61 4.92 8.36
C SER A 761 -63.89 5.40 7.12
#